data_AF-A0A8X6JI36-F1
#
_entry.id   AF-A0A8X6JI36-F1
#
_cell.length_a   1.000
_cell.length_b   1.000
_cell.length_c   1.000
_cell.angle_alpha   90.00
_cell.angle_beta   90.00
_cell.angle_gamma   90.00
#
_symmetry.space_group_name_H-M   'P 1'
#
loop_
_entity.id
_entity.type
_entity.pdbx_description
1 polymer ?
#
loop_
_entity_poly.entity_id
_entity_poly.type
_entity_poly.pdbx_seq_one_letter_code
_entity_poly.pdbx_strand_id
1 'polypeptide(L)'
;METKGFRLTFNCSESSENCEISLLIGSDFYWSLTHRIKRLDSSLVAVETSLGWSLQGKCDEQSDCTSVHLIHSEEESISAELRRFWEIESLGIRDNDSVSLGNGVEEILSEFDKSVCFVDGRYRVSLPWKPGMREVLQNNKTVARKRFEGLVRRFKYDHELFCEYKDVIDNYVREGIVERTSCDSLSDSQGFYLPHHAVIRSDKTTSRLRIVFDGSAHEDGHSSLNQSLYTGPNLHPNMLELLLRFRKNPVAFTADVKSAFLQIELDLRDREFTRFFWTDNLNNNPYVLNFTRVLFGLRPSPYLLAATLKHHFKKYKEQYPHTFDLLNSSIYVDDFICGRNDVPDALRTTLECLQIFSDASMLLRKWRTNSKQLDLLWQQEGVETEFSETSATDLKPPIKVLGLAWDSEKDLIYFDPKDLLKFMSRKTESKRFILSVVGRIFDPIGILGPFVIKLKCLLQDLWTLGVDWDSELPPKLRHKWQQWSSEAEGLTEIKIPRFYLGDVDQELSSVDIHCFSDASKSAYGTILYLRFVTCNNKIETSFICSKSRVAPLKSLTLPRLELTAALLSARLAKQVSSCLKFNANIYYWTDSLISYYWICGDSSAFKPYIKNRVQEIQLLSDPSQWGHCPGKDNPADLISRGTSAVKLAQKELWWHGPPWLKLAPDHWPNRQRDILDSELCSEELEYRSSVHVAVTQQRESLVDINRFSSLKKLLKVTAWVFRFVNNARIVNKSMNFYITADEIQNAEYFWLKYVQYEFYSAEILTLKRNEQLRCSSEIKSLVPYLGEDNLLRITGRLLEADLCFGEKHPVILPRHCKFTELLVIREHERIGHCGVSATLTQLRKNYWIPKGRQLVKTIIRICLICKKYNAKPADQLSCQLPRDRITQSPPFQIVGIDFTVLVEGNVKSKLLWELGIITEIFIGRDNNVRSCLVKTSKGLFKKPIQLLYPLELE
;
A
#
# COMPACT_ATOMS: atom_id res chain seq x y z
N MET A 1 -35.64 13.66 -13.69
CA MET A 1 -35.80 14.65 -12.60
C MET A 1 -35.14 14.04 -11.37
N GLU A 2 -33.87 14.36 -11.16
CA GLU A 2 -33.08 13.91 -10.02
C GLU A 2 -33.40 14.81 -8.81
N THR A 3 -34.07 14.25 -7.81
CA THR A 3 -34.18 14.88 -6.49
C THR A 3 -32.91 14.61 -5.70
N LYS A 4 -31.94 15.52 -5.78
CA LYS A 4 -30.82 15.58 -4.84
C LYS A 4 -31.34 16.10 -3.50
N GLY A 5 -31.40 15.21 -2.50
CA GLY A 5 -31.66 15.61 -1.11
C GLY A 5 -30.40 16.22 -0.49
N PHE A 6 -30.56 17.33 0.23
CA PHE A 6 -29.48 17.98 1.00
C PHE A 6 -29.25 17.25 2.34
N ARG A 7 -27.98 17.13 2.75
CA ARG A 7 -27.51 16.46 3.96
C ARG A 7 -27.47 17.46 5.13
N LEU A 8 -27.89 17.03 6.33
CA LEU A 8 -27.85 17.85 7.56
C LEU A 8 -26.40 18.18 7.98
N THR A 9 -26.15 19.43 8.38
CA THR A 9 -24.81 20.03 8.64
C THR A 9 -24.20 19.72 10.01
N PHE A 10 -24.60 18.64 10.67
CA PHE A 10 -23.97 18.26 11.94
C PHE A 10 -23.61 16.78 11.94
N ASN A 11 -22.37 16.49 11.54
CA ASN A 11 -21.69 15.24 11.82
C ASN A 11 -20.60 15.59 12.85
N CYS A 12 -20.69 15.04 14.06
CA CYS A 12 -19.86 15.41 15.21
C CYS A 12 -18.37 14.95 15.11
N SER A 13 -17.87 14.71 13.89
CA SER A 13 -16.54 14.17 13.61
C SER A 13 -15.61 15.13 12.87
N GLU A 14 -16.04 16.36 12.56
CA GLU A 14 -15.23 17.35 11.85
C GLU A 14 -15.21 18.69 12.60
N SER A 15 -14.50 18.75 13.73
CA SER A 15 -14.00 20.02 14.26
C SER A 15 -12.57 20.25 13.74
N SER A 16 -12.46 20.50 12.44
CA SER A 16 -11.27 21.08 11.82
C SER A 16 -11.68 22.38 11.13
N GLU A 17 -10.90 23.43 11.32
CA GLU A 17 -11.16 24.86 11.08
C GLU A 17 -11.46 25.31 9.63
N ASN A 18 -12.25 24.57 8.85
CA ASN A 18 -12.77 25.01 7.55
C ASN A 18 -14.22 24.55 7.37
N CYS A 19 -15.16 25.24 8.01
CA CYS A 19 -16.55 25.18 7.59
C CYS A 19 -16.68 25.94 6.26
N GLU A 20 -16.72 25.21 5.15
CA GLU A 20 -16.98 25.78 3.83
C GLU A 20 -18.46 26.24 3.77
N ILE A 21 -18.68 27.56 3.80
CA ILE A 21 -20.02 28.14 3.75
C ILE A 21 -20.66 27.76 2.41
N SER A 22 -21.58 26.79 2.45
CA SER A 22 -22.24 26.27 1.24
C SER A 22 -23.37 27.19 0.73
N LEU A 23 -23.98 27.97 1.62
CA LEU A 23 -25.08 28.90 1.29
C LEU A 23 -25.13 30.06 2.29
N LEU A 24 -25.09 31.29 1.81
CA LEU A 24 -25.32 32.51 2.60
C LEU A 24 -26.73 33.01 2.31
N ILE A 25 -27.58 33.03 3.32
CA ILE A 25 -28.95 33.52 3.24
C ILE A 25 -29.00 34.92 3.84
N GLY A 26 -29.42 35.90 3.05
CA GLY A 26 -29.59 37.26 3.54
C GLY A 26 -30.68 37.37 4.59
N SER A 27 -30.53 38.31 5.53
CA SER A 27 -31.50 38.55 6.61
C SER A 27 -32.89 38.95 6.10
N ASP A 28 -32.97 39.45 4.87
CA ASP A 28 -34.20 39.74 4.13
C ASP A 28 -35.05 38.49 3.84
N PHE A 29 -34.43 37.30 3.76
CA PHE A 29 -35.14 36.03 3.58
C PHE A 29 -35.40 35.27 4.89
N TYR A 30 -34.92 35.77 6.04
CA TYR A 30 -35.02 35.09 7.32
C TYR A 30 -36.48 34.75 7.71
N TRP A 31 -37.40 35.70 7.53
CA TRP A 31 -38.83 35.50 7.85
C TRP A 31 -39.56 34.58 6.86
N SER A 32 -39.01 34.36 5.67
CA SER A 32 -39.58 33.43 4.69
C SER A 32 -39.17 31.97 4.94
N LEU A 33 -38.12 31.77 5.73
CA LEU A 33 -37.56 30.45 6.03
C LEU A 33 -37.95 29.94 7.41
N THR A 34 -38.41 30.82 8.30
CA THR A 34 -38.75 30.51 9.69
C THR A 34 -40.25 30.26 9.82
N HIS A 35 -40.64 29.17 10.48
CA HIS A 35 -42.04 28.76 10.64
C HIS A 35 -42.49 28.87 12.09
N ARG A 36 -41.95 28.01 12.97
CA ARG A 36 -42.32 27.96 14.39
C ARG A 36 -41.17 28.40 15.25
N ILE A 37 -41.48 29.16 16.29
CA ILE A 37 -40.52 29.60 17.29
C ILE A 37 -40.91 29.00 18.64
N LYS A 38 -40.02 28.22 19.24
CA LYS A 38 -40.17 27.65 20.58
C LYS A 38 -39.06 28.17 21.47
N ARG A 39 -39.43 29.00 22.43
CA ARG A 39 -38.48 29.50 23.44
C ARG A 39 -38.14 28.36 24.40
N LEU A 40 -36.85 28.04 24.51
CA LEU A 40 -36.37 26.96 25.37
C LEU A 40 -36.03 27.50 26.76
N ASP A 41 -35.43 28.69 26.84
CA ASP A 41 -35.17 29.40 28.09
C ASP A 41 -35.15 30.94 27.89
N SER A 42 -34.63 31.68 28.88
CA SER A 42 -34.54 33.15 28.82
C SER A 42 -33.66 33.68 27.70
N SER A 43 -32.59 32.97 27.33
CA SER A 43 -31.57 33.39 26.37
C SER A 43 -31.51 32.53 25.10
N LEU A 44 -32.17 31.37 25.05
CA LEU A 44 -32.13 30.38 23.98
C LEU A 44 -33.52 30.07 23.40
N VAL A 45 -33.59 30.09 22.08
CA VAL A 45 -34.82 29.90 21.29
C VAL A 45 -34.55 28.91 20.16
N ALA A 46 -35.40 27.90 20.04
CA ALA A 46 -35.42 27.00 18.89
C ALA A 46 -36.35 27.55 17.81
N VAL A 47 -35.84 27.74 16.61
CA VAL A 47 -36.59 28.22 15.45
C VAL A 47 -36.63 27.12 14.40
N GLU A 48 -37.82 26.64 14.09
CA GLU A 48 -38.07 25.71 13.00
C GLU A 48 -37.92 26.45 11.67
N THR A 49 -37.00 26.00 10.83
CA THR A 49 -36.82 26.52 9.48
C THR A 49 -37.21 25.49 8.42
N SER A 50 -37.37 25.92 7.17
CA SER A 50 -37.54 25.01 6.02
C SER A 50 -36.39 24.00 5.86
N LEU A 51 -35.25 24.21 6.53
CA LEU A 51 -34.07 23.33 6.52
C LEU A 51 -33.95 22.48 7.81
N GLY A 52 -34.90 22.58 8.73
CA GLY A 52 -34.88 21.91 10.03
C GLY A 52 -34.79 22.89 11.21
N TRP A 53 -34.68 22.34 12.42
CA TRP A 53 -34.61 23.13 13.65
C TRP A 53 -33.25 23.80 13.83
N SER A 54 -33.27 25.10 14.12
CA SER A 54 -32.09 25.93 14.40
C SER A 54 -32.19 26.49 15.83
N LEU A 55 -31.07 26.57 16.54
CA LEU A 55 -31.00 27.18 17.87
C LEU A 55 -30.39 28.58 17.76
N GLN A 56 -31.03 29.56 18.39
CA GLN A 56 -30.62 30.95 18.40
C GLN A 56 -30.66 31.49 19.83
N GLY A 57 -29.56 32.06 20.27
CA GLY A 57 -29.46 32.57 21.62
C GLY A 57 -28.05 32.62 22.17
N LYS A 58 -27.92 33.20 23.37
CA LYS A 58 -26.65 33.29 24.09
C LYS A 58 -26.61 32.14 25.11
N CYS A 59 -25.69 31.20 24.96
CA CYS A 59 -25.37 30.27 26.04
C CYS A 59 -24.55 31.05 27.07
N ASP A 60 -25.08 31.20 28.30
CA ASP A 60 -24.28 31.74 29.40
C ASP A 60 -23.14 30.76 29.69
N GLU A 61 -21.89 31.24 29.63
CA GLU A 61 -20.65 30.47 29.81
C GLU A 61 -20.46 29.92 31.24
N GLN A 62 -21.49 29.98 32.09
CA GLN A 62 -21.51 29.39 33.42
C GLN A 62 -22.77 28.57 33.60
N SER A 63 -22.76 27.36 33.06
CA SER A 63 -23.64 26.30 33.55
C SER A 63 -22.91 24.98 33.43
N ASP A 64 -22.95 24.22 34.55
CA ASP A 64 -22.44 22.87 34.68
C ASP A 64 -22.79 22.07 33.43
N CYS A 65 -21.79 21.86 32.59
CA CYS A 65 -21.90 21.03 31.42
C CYS A 65 -22.19 19.64 31.96
N THR A 66 -23.48 19.28 31.96
CA THR A 66 -23.92 17.90 32.09
C THR A 66 -23.39 17.23 30.83
N SER A 67 -22.13 16.81 30.93
CA SER A 67 -21.46 15.98 29.95
C SER A 67 -22.36 14.78 29.77
N VAL A 68 -23.12 14.78 28.67
CA VAL A 68 -23.62 13.53 28.11
C VAL A 68 -22.35 12.75 27.88
N HIS A 69 -22.09 11.78 28.76
CA HIS A 69 -21.02 10.82 28.61
C HIS A 69 -21.36 10.01 27.38
N LEU A 70 -21.02 10.54 26.21
CA LEU A 70 -20.57 9.71 25.13
C LEU A 70 -19.26 9.12 25.65
N ILE A 71 -19.39 7.97 26.31
CA ILE A 71 -18.31 7.01 26.42
C ILE A 71 -18.00 6.68 24.96
N HIS A 72 -17.12 7.48 24.35
CA HIS A 72 -16.25 6.95 23.34
C HIS A 72 -15.39 5.97 24.12
N SER A 73 -15.92 4.75 24.28
CA SER A 73 -15.08 3.58 24.28
C SER A 73 -14.13 3.86 23.14
N GLU A 74 -12.83 3.92 23.43
CA GLU A 74 -11.82 3.72 22.41
C GLU A 74 -12.08 2.31 21.85
N GLU A 75 -13.13 2.18 21.03
CA GLU A 75 -13.26 1.15 20.03
C GLU A 75 -11.96 1.31 19.25
N GLU A 76 -11.05 0.35 19.40
CA GLU A 76 -9.91 0.19 18.48
C GLU A 76 -10.43 0.54 17.10
N SER A 77 -9.94 1.65 16.53
CA SER A 77 -10.39 2.14 15.23
C SER A 77 -10.54 0.94 14.32
N ILE A 78 -11.66 0.77 13.62
CA ILE A 78 -11.86 -0.32 12.63
C ILE A 78 -10.60 -0.51 11.74
N SER A 79 -9.87 0.59 11.48
CA SER A 79 -8.59 0.57 10.78
C SER A 79 -7.50 -0.29 11.46
N ALA A 80 -7.42 -0.31 12.78
CA ALA A 80 -6.51 -1.14 13.57
C ALA A 80 -6.90 -2.63 13.52
N GLU A 81 -8.20 -2.97 13.67
CA GLU A 81 -8.68 -4.35 13.50
C GLU A 81 -8.38 -4.87 12.08
N LEU A 82 -8.61 -4.04 11.05
CA LEU A 82 -8.27 -4.34 9.66
C LEU A 82 -6.77 -4.54 9.47
N ARG A 83 -5.93 -3.65 9.99
CA ARG A 83 -4.47 -3.77 9.91
C ARG A 83 -3.99 -5.07 10.53
N ARG A 84 -4.45 -5.38 11.74
CA ARG A 84 -4.11 -6.62 12.46
C ARG A 84 -4.52 -7.85 11.66
N PHE A 85 -5.72 -7.85 11.09
CA PHE A 85 -6.19 -8.93 10.23
C PHE A 85 -5.26 -9.14 9.01
N TRP A 86 -4.94 -8.07 8.27
CA TRP A 86 -4.06 -8.17 7.09
C TRP A 86 -2.62 -8.52 7.45
N GLU A 87 -2.13 -8.14 8.64
CA GLU A 87 -0.83 -8.55 9.15
C GLU A 87 -0.77 -10.05 9.40
N ILE A 88 -1.78 -10.62 10.08
CA ILE A 88 -1.89 -12.07 10.33
C ILE A 88 -1.94 -12.86 9.01
N GLU A 89 -2.73 -12.39 8.04
CA GLU A 89 -2.82 -12.96 6.69
C GLU A 89 -1.49 -12.92 5.92
N SER A 90 -0.66 -11.93 6.21
CA SER A 90 0.62 -11.73 5.53
C SER A 90 1.78 -12.51 6.14
N LEU A 91 1.60 -13.11 7.33
CA LEU A 91 2.61 -13.98 7.96
C LEU A 91 2.93 -15.13 7.01
N GLY A 92 4.21 -15.39 6.71
CA GLY A 92 4.59 -16.46 5.78
C GLY A 92 5.06 -15.98 4.40
N ILE A 93 4.69 -14.76 3.99
CA ILE A 93 4.50 -14.42 2.57
C ILE A 93 5.11 -13.07 2.16
N ARG A 94 5.58 -12.28 3.11
CA ARG A 94 6.24 -11.00 2.81
C ARG A 94 7.68 -11.25 2.40
N ASP A 95 8.17 -10.44 1.46
CA ASP A 95 9.58 -10.44 1.11
C ASP A 95 10.34 -9.88 2.30
N ASN A 96 11.15 -10.73 2.95
CA ASN A 96 11.99 -10.31 4.08
C ASN A 96 12.99 -9.21 3.66
N ASP A 97 13.21 -9.02 2.35
CA ASP A 97 14.12 -8.04 1.79
C ASP A 97 13.59 -6.59 1.78
N SER A 98 12.31 -6.35 2.11
CA SER A 98 11.74 -4.99 2.12
C SER A 98 11.76 -4.30 3.50
N VAL A 99 12.44 -4.86 4.49
CA VAL A 99 12.95 -4.07 5.62
C VAL A 99 14.46 -4.01 5.48
N SER A 100 14.93 -3.35 4.43
CA SER A 100 16.26 -2.74 4.45
C SER A 100 16.34 -2.00 5.79
N LEU A 101 17.24 -2.44 6.69
CA LEU A 101 17.48 -1.76 7.95
C LEU A 101 17.69 -0.29 7.62
N GLY A 102 16.69 0.54 7.90
CA GLY A 102 16.85 1.98 7.71
C GLY A 102 17.99 2.45 8.60
N ASN A 103 18.74 3.45 8.14
CA ASN A 103 19.92 3.98 8.83
C ASN A 103 19.70 4.31 10.33
N GLY A 104 18.45 4.51 10.79
CA GLY A 104 18.12 4.74 12.20
C GLY A 104 17.93 3.50 13.09
N VAL A 105 17.87 2.27 12.54
CA VAL A 105 17.71 1.05 13.38
C VAL A 105 18.98 0.71 14.13
N GLU A 106 20.13 0.85 13.46
CA GLU A 106 21.45 0.62 14.09
C GLU A 106 21.73 1.64 15.19
N GLU A 107 21.32 2.90 15.00
CA GLU A 107 21.43 3.94 16.02
C GLU A 107 20.62 3.60 17.28
N ILE A 108 19.36 3.18 17.13
CA ILE A 108 18.49 2.79 18.26
C ILE A 108 19.05 1.59 19.03
N LEU A 109 19.60 0.60 18.33
CA LEU A 109 20.23 -0.57 18.96
C LEU A 109 21.53 -0.19 19.67
N SER A 110 22.35 0.67 19.06
CA SER A 110 23.58 1.18 19.67
C SER A 110 23.30 2.01 20.92
N GLU A 111 22.27 2.84 20.90
CA GLU A 111 21.85 3.65 22.05
C GLU A 111 21.31 2.77 23.19
N PHE A 112 20.56 1.71 22.85
CA PHE A 112 20.14 0.71 23.83
C PHE A 112 21.35 0.02 24.49
N ASP A 113 22.29 -0.50 23.70
CA ASP A 113 23.47 -1.19 24.25
C ASP A 113 24.36 -0.27 25.10
N LYS A 114 24.35 1.05 24.84
CA LYS A 114 25.05 2.05 25.68
C LYS A 114 24.31 2.42 26.95
N SER A 115 22.97 2.35 26.96
CA SER A 115 22.13 2.79 28.08
C SER A 115 21.75 1.66 29.03
N VAL A 116 21.75 0.41 28.56
CA VAL A 116 21.40 -0.74 29.39
C VAL A 116 22.46 -0.98 30.46
N CYS A 117 22.02 -1.07 31.72
CA CYS A 117 22.87 -1.44 32.84
C CYS A 117 22.17 -2.46 33.73
N PHE A 118 22.95 -3.24 34.49
CA PHE A 118 22.44 -4.22 35.44
C PHE A 118 22.72 -3.74 36.85
N VAL A 119 21.67 -3.42 37.61
CA VAL A 119 21.73 -2.80 38.94
C VAL A 119 20.77 -3.54 39.86
N ASP A 120 21.23 -3.91 41.05
CA ASP A 120 20.43 -4.56 42.10
C ASP A 120 19.61 -5.78 41.62
N GLY A 121 20.22 -6.61 40.77
CA GLY A 121 19.60 -7.83 40.24
C GLY A 121 18.62 -7.60 39.07
N ARG A 122 18.49 -6.38 38.57
CA ARG A 122 17.56 -6.01 37.47
C ARG A 122 18.26 -5.23 36.38
N TYR A 123 17.71 -5.28 35.18
CA TYR A 123 18.14 -4.43 34.08
C TYR A 123 17.46 -3.07 34.17
N ARG A 124 18.22 -2.00 33.96
CA ARG A 124 17.75 -0.63 33.84
C ARG A 124 17.99 -0.13 32.43
N VAL A 125 16.97 0.47 31.83
CA VAL A 125 16.97 0.95 30.44
C VAL A 125 16.42 2.36 30.34
N SER A 126 16.84 3.10 29.32
CA SER A 126 16.28 4.40 28.97
C SER A 126 15.17 4.28 27.93
N LEU A 127 14.23 5.23 27.93
CA LEU A 127 13.25 5.36 26.86
C LEU A 127 13.95 5.83 25.57
N PRO A 128 13.62 5.26 24.40
CA PRO A 128 14.27 5.62 23.14
C PRO A 128 13.66 6.92 22.59
N TRP A 129 14.16 8.05 23.09
CA TRP A 129 13.69 9.38 22.72
C TRP A 129 14.03 9.73 21.27
N LYS A 130 13.09 10.37 20.57
CA LYS A 130 13.43 11.04 19.30
C LYS A 130 14.25 12.31 19.57
N PRO A 131 15.15 12.71 18.66
CA PRO A 131 16.02 13.86 18.84
C PRO A 131 15.25 15.12 19.26
N GLY A 132 15.62 15.70 20.41
CA GLY A 132 15.02 16.95 20.94
C GLY A 132 13.60 16.83 21.50
N MET A 133 12.94 15.66 21.42
CA MET A 133 11.55 15.52 21.86
C MET A 133 11.43 15.44 23.38
N ARG A 134 12.49 15.01 24.08
CA ARG A 134 12.52 14.92 25.53
C ARG A 134 12.37 16.30 26.18
N GLU A 135 13.05 17.30 25.64
CA GLU A 135 13.07 18.67 26.16
C GLU A 135 11.83 19.47 25.78
N VAL A 136 11.17 19.10 24.67
CA VAL A 136 10.02 19.82 24.10
C VAL A 136 8.67 19.25 24.57
N LEU A 137 8.63 17.99 25.02
CA LEU A 137 7.38 17.33 25.41
C LEU A 137 6.63 18.09 26.50
N GLN A 138 5.40 18.52 26.19
CA GLN A 138 4.56 19.23 27.14
C GLN A 138 3.87 18.27 28.13
N ASN A 139 3.53 18.77 29.32
CA ASN A 139 2.87 17.97 30.34
C ASN A 139 1.38 17.72 29.97
N ASN A 140 0.95 16.46 29.92
CA ASN A 140 -0.44 16.07 29.65
C ASN A 140 -1.33 16.09 30.91
N LYS A 141 -1.10 17.05 31.79
CA LYS A 141 -1.64 17.05 33.16
C LYS A 141 -3.15 17.24 33.19
N THR A 142 -3.69 18.16 32.39
CA THR A 142 -5.12 18.51 32.42
C THR A 142 -5.99 17.35 31.96
N VAL A 143 -5.59 16.69 30.86
CA VAL A 143 -6.30 15.52 30.32
C VAL A 143 -6.24 14.34 31.27
N ALA A 144 -5.05 14.02 31.80
CA ALA A 144 -4.90 12.93 32.77
C ALA A 144 -5.73 13.16 34.03
N ARG A 145 -5.76 14.40 34.55
CA ARG A 145 -6.58 14.77 35.71
C ARG A 145 -8.07 14.63 35.43
N LYS A 146 -8.57 15.16 34.31
CA LYS A 146 -9.99 15.05 33.93
C LYS A 146 -10.43 13.58 33.79
N ARG A 147 -9.61 12.74 33.14
CA ARG A 147 -9.87 11.30 33.02
C ARG A 147 -9.88 10.60 34.38
N PHE A 148 -8.94 10.96 35.26
CA PHE A 148 -8.90 10.42 36.63
C PHE A 148 -10.11 10.84 37.47
N GLU A 149 -10.58 12.09 37.39
CA GLU A 149 -11.80 12.55 38.06
C GLU A 149 -13.05 11.81 37.55
N GLY A 150 -13.09 11.47 36.26
CA GLY A 150 -14.08 10.55 35.70
C GLY A 150 -14.01 9.14 36.31
N LEU A 151 -12.81 8.60 36.48
CA LEU A 151 -12.58 7.30 37.10
C LEU A 151 -12.99 7.30 38.59
N VAL A 152 -12.68 8.36 39.34
CA VAL A 152 -13.12 8.55 40.73
C VAL A 152 -14.64 8.57 40.84
N ARG A 153 -15.34 9.26 39.91
CA ARG A 153 -16.80 9.22 39.85
C ARG A 153 -17.29 7.78 39.65
N ARG A 154 -16.67 7.00 38.75
CA ARG A 154 -17.01 5.59 38.54
C ARG A 154 -16.78 4.75 39.79
N PHE A 155 -15.66 4.94 40.50
CA PHE A 155 -15.35 4.25 41.77
C PHE A 155 -16.37 4.54 42.88
N LYS A 156 -16.98 5.72 42.89
CA LYS A 156 -18.06 6.05 43.84
C LYS A 156 -19.34 5.24 43.58
N TYR A 157 -19.60 4.87 42.33
CA TYR A 157 -20.75 4.04 41.95
C TYR A 157 -20.44 2.53 42.01
N ASP A 158 -19.22 2.14 41.68
CA ASP A 158 -18.74 0.76 41.61
C ASP A 158 -17.58 0.57 42.59
N HIS A 159 -17.92 0.26 43.85
CA HIS A 159 -16.95 0.15 44.94
C HIS A 159 -16.09 -1.12 44.83
N GLU A 160 -16.63 -2.20 44.27
CA GLU A 160 -15.88 -3.44 44.02
C GLU A 160 -14.73 -3.18 43.04
N LEU A 161 -15.02 -2.46 41.96
CA LEU A 161 -13.99 -2.02 41.02
C LEU A 161 -12.91 -1.18 41.71
N PHE A 162 -13.27 -0.28 42.62
CA PHE A 162 -12.29 0.52 43.37
C PHE A 162 -11.38 -0.34 44.24
N CYS A 163 -11.93 -1.32 44.97
CA CYS A 163 -11.16 -2.26 45.78
C CYS A 163 -10.17 -3.06 44.92
N GLU A 164 -10.63 -3.67 43.82
CA GLU A 164 -9.73 -4.40 42.90
C GLU A 164 -8.63 -3.50 42.31
N TYR A 165 -8.97 -2.26 41.95
CA TYR A 165 -8.00 -1.29 41.41
C TYR A 165 -6.97 -0.88 42.46
N LYS A 166 -7.43 -0.63 43.69
CA LYS A 166 -6.59 -0.26 44.83
C LYS A 166 -5.62 -1.39 45.18
N ASP A 167 -6.10 -2.63 45.20
CA ASP A 167 -5.24 -3.79 45.47
C ASP A 167 -4.09 -3.89 44.44
N VAL A 168 -4.36 -3.62 43.16
CA VAL A 168 -3.32 -3.60 42.12
C VAL A 168 -2.31 -2.47 42.33
N ILE A 169 -2.77 -1.24 42.63
CA ILE A 169 -1.87 -0.10 42.87
C ILE A 169 -1.07 -0.27 44.16
N ASP A 170 -1.70 -0.76 45.24
CA ASP A 170 -1.04 -1.02 46.52
C ASP A 170 0.04 -2.11 46.35
N ASN A 171 -0.22 -3.12 45.52
CA ASN A 171 0.80 -4.10 45.12
C ASN A 171 1.94 -3.46 44.33
N TYR A 172 1.65 -2.55 43.39
CA TYR A 172 2.71 -1.82 42.66
C TYR A 172 3.59 -0.97 43.58
N VAL A 173 2.99 -0.30 44.58
CA VAL A 173 3.75 0.47 45.58
C VAL A 173 4.61 -0.46 46.44
N ARG A 174 4.03 -1.58 46.92
CA ARG A 174 4.72 -2.55 47.79
C ARG A 174 5.90 -3.21 47.08
N GLU A 175 5.76 -3.55 45.80
CA GLU A 175 6.83 -4.13 44.98
C GLU A 175 7.82 -3.09 44.44
N GLY A 176 7.62 -1.81 44.73
CA GLY A 176 8.48 -0.72 44.25
C GLY A 176 8.39 -0.47 42.74
N ILE A 177 7.31 -0.95 42.09
CA ILE A 177 7.03 -0.74 40.66
C ILE A 177 6.64 0.72 40.40
N VAL A 178 5.98 1.35 41.37
CA VAL A 178 5.65 2.78 41.35
C VAL A 178 6.14 3.42 42.65
N GLU A 179 6.54 4.69 42.55
CA GLU A 179 7.00 5.49 43.68
C GLU A 179 6.22 6.81 43.76
N ARG A 180 6.10 7.37 44.98
CA ARG A 180 5.55 8.72 45.14
C ARG A 180 6.51 9.73 44.55
N THR A 181 5.97 10.67 43.79
CA THR A 181 6.78 11.76 43.21
C THR A 181 7.38 12.60 44.34
N SER A 182 8.68 12.93 44.23
CA SER A 182 9.42 13.76 45.21
C SER A 182 9.15 15.27 45.08
N CYS A 183 8.37 15.68 44.09
CA CYS A 183 8.10 17.08 43.75
C CYS A 183 6.66 17.45 44.15
N ASP A 184 6.51 18.04 45.34
CA ASP A 184 5.23 18.58 45.84
C ASP A 184 4.84 19.88 45.12
N SER A 185 5.79 20.56 44.49
CA SER A 185 5.56 21.75 43.66
C SER A 185 5.14 21.35 42.24
N LEU A 186 3.83 21.27 42.05
CA LEU A 186 3.11 21.05 40.79
C LEU A 186 3.43 22.07 39.65
N SER A 187 4.43 22.94 39.82
CA SER A 187 4.84 24.06 38.97
C SER A 187 6.06 23.80 38.08
N ASP A 188 6.82 22.71 38.27
CA ASP A 188 7.95 22.40 37.38
C ASP A 188 7.50 21.60 36.15
N SER A 189 7.73 22.18 34.99
CA SER A 189 7.14 21.84 33.69
C SER A 189 7.70 20.59 32.99
N GLN A 190 8.63 19.85 33.60
CA GLN A 190 9.48 18.87 32.91
C GLN A 190 9.00 17.39 32.90
N GLY A 191 7.73 17.10 33.24
CA GLY A 191 7.21 15.71 33.29
C GLY A 191 5.89 15.47 32.53
N PHE A 192 5.53 14.21 32.29
CA PHE A 192 4.34 13.81 31.52
C PHE A 192 3.38 12.95 32.35
N TYR A 193 2.06 13.19 32.19
CA TYR A 193 1.01 12.52 32.95
C TYR A 193 0.21 11.57 32.07
N LEU A 194 0.15 10.31 32.48
CA LEU A 194 -0.54 9.22 31.81
C LEU A 194 -1.94 9.05 32.41
N PRO A 195 -3.01 9.16 31.59
CA PRO A 195 -4.31 8.66 31.99
C PRO A 195 -4.28 7.13 32.10
N HIS A 196 -5.16 6.56 32.92
CA HIS A 196 -5.29 5.11 33.06
C HIS A 196 -6.74 4.65 33.23
N HIS A 197 -7.00 3.41 32.84
CA HIS A 197 -8.30 2.76 32.96
C HIS A 197 -8.17 1.26 33.19
N ALA A 198 -9.24 0.62 33.70
CA ALA A 198 -9.31 -0.83 33.88
C ALA A 198 -9.76 -1.53 32.59
N VAL A 199 -9.07 -2.61 32.24
CA VAL A 199 -9.49 -3.61 31.27
C VAL A 199 -9.83 -4.89 32.02
N ILE A 200 -11.11 -5.29 31.96
CA ILE A 200 -11.62 -6.47 32.64
C ILE A 200 -11.60 -7.66 31.68
N ARG A 201 -10.83 -8.69 32.02
CA ARG A 201 -10.72 -9.94 31.27
C ARG A 201 -11.57 -11.01 31.93
N SER A 202 -12.73 -11.30 31.34
CA SER A 202 -13.67 -12.31 31.84
C SER A 202 -13.16 -13.76 31.70
N ASP A 203 -12.09 -13.97 30.93
CA ASP A 203 -11.47 -15.26 30.61
C ASP A 203 -10.36 -15.69 31.59
N LYS A 204 -9.94 -14.80 32.51
CA LYS A 204 -8.88 -15.09 33.50
C LYS A 204 -9.43 -15.14 34.92
N THR A 205 -9.26 -16.27 35.60
CA THR A 205 -9.66 -16.49 36.99
C THR A 205 -8.78 -15.77 38.01
N THR A 206 -7.50 -15.50 37.71
CA THR A 206 -6.51 -14.99 38.69
C THR A 206 -6.06 -13.54 38.46
N SER A 207 -6.43 -12.90 37.34
CA SER A 207 -6.09 -11.49 37.05
C SER A 207 -7.17 -10.85 36.20
N ARG A 208 -8.37 -10.79 36.78
CA ARG A 208 -9.60 -10.28 36.14
C ARG A 208 -9.48 -8.82 35.73
N LEU A 209 -8.78 -8.00 36.52
CA LEU A 209 -8.56 -6.58 36.26
C LEU A 209 -7.10 -6.29 35.89
N ARG A 210 -6.88 -5.58 34.78
CA ARG A 210 -5.58 -5.01 34.40
C ARG A 210 -5.70 -3.51 34.23
N ILE A 211 -4.75 -2.76 34.78
CA ILE A 211 -4.68 -1.31 34.60
C ILE A 211 -3.85 -1.01 33.36
N VAL A 212 -4.42 -0.27 32.42
CA VAL A 212 -3.75 0.18 31.19
C VAL A 212 -3.50 1.68 31.28
N PHE A 213 -2.29 2.09 30.96
CA PHE A 213 -1.86 3.49 30.92
C PHE A 213 -1.79 3.95 29.46
N ASP A 214 -2.40 5.09 29.16
CA ASP A 214 -2.51 5.60 27.81
C ASP A 214 -1.36 6.57 27.50
N GLY A 215 -0.30 6.04 26.90
CA GLY A 215 0.83 6.84 26.40
C GLY A 215 0.54 7.63 25.13
N SER A 216 -0.64 7.46 24.53
CA SER A 216 -1.04 8.15 23.29
C SER A 216 -1.93 9.36 23.55
N ALA A 217 -2.52 9.48 24.74
CA ALA A 217 -3.27 10.67 25.14
C ALA A 217 -2.40 11.93 25.17
N HIS A 218 -2.94 13.03 24.64
CA HIS A 218 -2.36 14.37 24.69
C HIS A 218 -3.47 15.42 24.67
N GLU A 219 -3.15 16.65 25.05
CA GLU A 219 -3.98 17.83 24.79
C GLU A 219 -3.98 18.18 23.29
N ASP A 220 -5.02 18.87 22.82
CA ASP A 220 -5.11 19.26 21.41
C ASP A 220 -3.95 20.19 21.02
N GLY A 221 -3.28 19.88 19.91
CA GLY A 221 -2.09 20.61 19.45
C GLY A 221 -0.77 20.20 20.11
N HIS A 222 -0.79 19.28 21.08
CA HIS A 222 0.41 18.77 21.76
C HIS A 222 0.81 17.36 21.30
N SER A 223 2.08 17.00 21.50
CA SER A 223 2.57 15.64 21.21
C SER A 223 2.32 14.70 22.39
N SER A 224 1.95 13.44 22.12
CA SER A 224 1.90 12.40 23.16
C SER A 224 3.25 11.74 23.40
N LEU A 225 3.40 11.08 24.55
CA LEU A 225 4.63 10.36 24.88
C LEU A 225 4.97 9.30 23.82
N ASN A 226 3.98 8.55 23.32
CA ASN A 226 4.18 7.57 22.26
C ASN A 226 4.59 8.18 20.90
N GLN A 227 4.25 9.44 20.63
CA GLN A 227 4.70 10.16 19.43
C GLN A 227 6.14 10.66 19.59
N SER A 228 6.56 10.97 20.82
CA SER A 228 7.91 11.44 21.17
C SER A 228 8.97 10.35 21.24
N LEU A 229 8.57 9.08 21.36
CA LEU A 229 9.45 7.93 21.44
C LEU A 229 9.57 7.20 20.09
N TYR A 230 10.72 6.59 19.83
CA TYR A 230 10.85 5.59 18.79
C TYR A 230 10.12 4.31 19.20
N THR A 231 9.56 3.59 18.23
CA THR A 231 8.94 2.27 18.48
C THR A 231 9.99 1.20 18.76
N GLY A 232 11.19 1.36 18.19
CA GLY A 232 12.21 0.32 18.12
C GLY A 232 11.90 -0.74 17.05
N PRO A 233 12.93 -1.47 16.58
CA PRO A 233 12.75 -2.59 15.65
C PRO A 233 11.99 -3.74 16.32
N ASN A 234 11.22 -4.49 15.52
CA ASN A 234 10.62 -5.73 16.01
C ASN A 234 11.70 -6.81 16.15
N LEU A 235 12.08 -7.12 17.38
CA LEU A 235 13.06 -8.16 17.70
C LEU A 235 12.42 -9.51 18.03
N HIS A 236 11.09 -9.57 18.11
CA HIS A 236 10.38 -10.83 18.37
C HIS A 236 10.45 -11.74 17.14
N PRO A 237 10.60 -13.06 17.34
CA PRO A 237 10.52 -14.02 16.24
C PRO A 237 9.14 -13.96 15.57
N ASN A 238 9.08 -14.40 14.32
CA ASN A 238 7.81 -14.47 13.61
C ASN A 238 6.86 -15.46 14.32
N MET A 239 5.64 -15.02 14.61
CA MET A 239 4.65 -15.83 15.33
C MET A 239 4.29 -17.13 14.60
N LEU A 240 4.22 -17.10 13.27
CA LEU A 240 4.00 -18.32 12.48
C LEU A 240 5.17 -19.29 12.66
N GLU A 241 6.41 -18.80 12.66
CA GLU A 241 7.60 -19.65 12.84
C GLU A 241 7.69 -20.27 14.23
N LEU A 242 7.23 -19.55 15.27
CA LEU A 242 7.10 -20.11 16.61
C LEU A 242 6.09 -21.26 16.63
N LEU A 243 4.89 -21.04 16.07
CA LEU A 243 3.85 -22.07 16.02
C LEU A 243 4.29 -23.28 15.20
N LEU A 244 4.98 -23.07 14.07
CA LEU A 244 5.49 -24.16 13.25
C LEU A 244 6.58 -24.97 13.99
N ARG A 245 7.49 -24.31 14.73
CA ARG A 245 8.49 -25.00 15.55
C ARG A 245 7.90 -25.68 16.77
N PHE A 246 6.87 -25.09 17.37
CA PHE A 246 6.14 -25.71 18.48
C PHE A 246 5.54 -27.06 18.07
N ARG A 247 5.28 -27.27 16.78
CA ARG A 247 4.80 -28.52 16.19
C ARG A 247 5.90 -29.52 15.82
N LYS A 248 7.17 -29.14 15.93
CA LYS A 248 8.31 -29.90 15.42
C LYS A 248 8.72 -31.09 16.30
N ASN A 249 8.72 -30.94 17.62
CA ASN A 249 9.32 -31.90 18.54
C ASN A 249 8.27 -32.73 19.30
N PRO A 250 8.52 -33.99 19.68
CA PRO A 250 7.56 -34.82 20.41
C PRO A 250 7.24 -34.30 21.81
N VAL A 251 8.23 -33.79 22.56
CA VAL A 251 8.02 -33.18 23.88
C VAL A 251 7.91 -31.67 23.71
N ALA A 252 6.76 -31.10 24.00
CA ALA A 252 6.49 -29.68 23.95
C ALA A 252 6.26 -29.11 25.33
N PHE A 253 6.70 -27.87 25.55
CA PHE A 253 6.47 -27.16 26.80
C PHE A 253 6.41 -25.64 26.62
N THR A 254 5.67 -25.00 27.52
CA THR A 254 5.47 -23.56 27.54
C THR A 254 5.61 -23.00 28.95
N ALA A 255 6.03 -21.75 29.07
CA ALA A 255 6.04 -21.00 30.34
C ALA A 255 5.73 -19.51 30.10
N ASP A 256 5.35 -18.80 31.16
CA ASP A 256 5.08 -17.36 31.20
C ASP A 256 6.15 -16.64 32.01
N VAL A 257 6.69 -15.54 31.49
CA VAL A 257 7.58 -14.65 32.24
C VAL A 257 6.73 -13.75 33.15
N LYS A 258 6.87 -13.93 34.47
CA LYS A 258 6.08 -13.20 35.47
C LYS A 258 6.27 -11.69 35.34
N SER A 259 5.24 -11.00 34.87
CA SER A 259 5.20 -9.53 34.77
C SER A 259 6.41 -8.96 34.02
N ALA A 260 6.78 -9.58 32.90
CA ALA A 260 8.04 -9.36 32.17
C ALA A 260 8.50 -7.89 32.06
N PHE A 261 7.61 -6.99 31.60
CA PHE A 261 7.92 -5.56 31.47
C PHE A 261 8.25 -4.89 32.81
N LEU A 262 7.49 -5.22 33.85
CA LEU A 262 7.64 -4.64 35.19
C LEU A 262 8.90 -5.14 35.90
N GLN A 263 9.60 -6.15 35.34
CA GLN A 263 10.89 -6.57 35.87
C GLN A 263 12.05 -5.66 35.44
N ILE A 264 11.86 -4.83 34.41
CA ILE A 264 12.87 -3.93 33.85
C ILE A 264 12.69 -2.53 34.47
N GLU A 265 13.76 -1.99 35.03
CA GLU A 265 13.77 -0.63 35.58
C GLU A 265 13.87 0.43 34.48
N LEU A 266 13.21 1.56 34.70
CA LEU A 266 13.42 2.78 33.93
C LEU A 266 14.54 3.62 34.52
N ASP A 267 15.35 4.21 33.64
CA ASP A 267 16.34 5.23 34.00
C ASP A 267 15.69 6.34 34.82
N LEU A 268 16.41 6.83 35.84
CA LEU A 268 15.89 7.81 36.79
C LEU A 268 15.36 9.07 36.10
N ARG A 269 16.02 9.46 35.02
CA ARG A 269 15.67 10.64 34.21
C ARG A 269 14.37 10.44 33.43
N ASP A 270 13.93 9.21 33.18
CA ASP A 270 12.76 8.94 32.35
C ASP A 270 11.49 8.67 33.18
N ARG A 271 11.64 8.35 34.48
CA ARG A 271 10.51 8.09 35.40
C ARG A 271 9.53 9.26 35.47
N GLU A 272 10.03 10.48 35.37
CA GLU A 272 9.21 11.69 35.43
C GLU A 272 8.24 11.87 34.26
N PHE A 273 8.38 11.10 33.19
CA PHE A 273 7.47 11.08 32.04
C PHE A 273 6.40 10.00 32.14
N THR A 274 6.33 9.30 33.29
CA THR A 274 5.38 8.20 33.53
C THR A 274 4.43 8.49 34.69
N ARG A 275 4.20 9.77 35.00
CA ARG A 275 3.41 10.20 36.15
C ARG A 275 1.94 9.82 35.97
N PHE A 276 1.23 9.52 37.04
CA PHE A 276 -0.22 9.36 37.01
C PHE A 276 -0.86 9.74 38.35
N PHE A 277 -2.15 10.09 38.31
CA PHE A 277 -2.90 10.48 39.50
C PHE A 277 -3.49 9.27 40.21
N TRP A 278 -3.47 9.27 41.54
CA TRP A 278 -4.10 8.23 42.35
C TRP A 278 -4.64 8.79 43.67
N THR A 279 -5.56 8.07 44.31
CA THR A 279 -6.02 8.41 45.66
C THR A 279 -6.34 7.14 46.47
N ASP A 280 -5.92 7.14 47.74
CA ASP A 280 -6.27 6.08 48.69
C ASP A 280 -7.72 6.19 49.16
N ASN A 281 -8.31 7.37 49.06
CA ASN A 281 -9.66 7.67 49.52
C ASN A 281 -10.36 8.59 48.53
N LEU A 282 -11.56 8.20 48.08
CA LEU A 282 -12.36 8.93 47.07
C LEU A 282 -12.79 10.34 47.50
N ASN A 283 -12.57 10.71 48.77
CA ASN A 283 -12.84 12.05 49.33
C ASN A 283 -11.57 12.90 49.52
N ASN A 284 -10.38 12.32 49.37
CA ASN A 284 -9.12 13.05 49.48
C ASN A 284 -8.67 13.62 48.12
N ASN A 285 -7.83 14.65 48.17
CA ASN A 285 -7.15 15.13 46.97
C ASN A 285 -6.22 14.04 46.41
N PRO A 286 -6.17 13.86 45.08
CA PRO A 286 -5.28 12.89 44.47
C PRO A 286 -3.81 13.29 44.66
N TYR A 287 -2.96 12.29 44.81
CA TYR A 287 -1.51 12.42 44.77
C TYR A 287 -0.96 11.83 43.46
N VAL A 288 0.34 12.04 43.22
CA VAL A 288 1.01 11.62 41.98
C VAL A 288 1.98 10.48 42.26
N LEU A 289 1.92 9.45 41.42
CA LEU A 289 2.84 8.31 41.39
C LEU A 289 3.59 8.29 40.06
N ASN A 290 4.83 7.81 40.07
CA ASN A 290 5.64 7.59 38.87
C ASN A 290 5.98 6.10 38.73
N PHE A 291 6.06 5.58 37.51
CA PHE A 291 6.62 4.25 37.30
C PHE A 291 8.14 4.26 37.44
N THR A 292 8.67 3.29 38.17
CA THR A 292 10.10 2.98 38.24
C THR A 292 10.49 1.87 37.26
N ARG A 293 9.50 1.28 36.57
CA ARG A 293 9.62 0.11 35.69
C ARG A 293 9.00 0.38 34.32
N VAL A 294 9.42 -0.38 33.32
CA VAL A 294 8.82 -0.31 31.97
C VAL A 294 7.36 -0.76 32.06
N LEU A 295 6.44 0.13 31.71
CA LEU A 295 5.00 -0.10 31.84
C LEU A 295 4.33 -0.54 30.52
N PHE A 296 3.14 -1.12 30.66
CA PHE A 296 2.26 -1.42 29.52
C PHE A 296 1.60 -0.15 28.99
N GLY A 297 1.53 -0.01 27.66
CA GLY A 297 0.87 1.12 26.98
C GLY A 297 1.83 2.11 26.33
N LEU A 298 3.14 1.98 26.58
CA LEU A 298 4.15 2.67 25.80
C LEU A 298 4.52 1.88 24.54
N ARG A 299 4.65 2.61 23.44
CA ARG A 299 5.02 2.09 22.12
C ARG A 299 6.36 1.33 22.10
N PRO A 300 7.44 1.77 22.80
CA PRO A 300 8.70 1.04 22.83
C PRO A 300 8.75 -0.15 23.80
N SER A 301 7.78 -0.34 24.70
CA SER A 301 7.88 -1.39 25.73
C SER A 301 8.16 -2.80 25.17
N PRO A 302 7.49 -3.26 24.09
CA PRO A 302 7.78 -4.57 23.49
C PRO A 302 9.20 -4.71 22.96
N TYR A 303 9.75 -3.64 22.41
CA TYR A 303 11.14 -3.58 21.94
C TYR A 303 12.11 -3.64 23.12
N LEU A 304 11.91 -2.81 24.15
CA LEU A 304 12.78 -2.76 25.33
C LEU A 304 12.86 -4.11 26.04
N LEU A 305 11.74 -4.81 26.17
CA LEU A 305 11.71 -6.17 26.72
C LEU A 305 12.54 -7.14 25.88
N ALA A 306 12.29 -7.18 24.57
CA ALA A 306 13.00 -8.09 23.67
C ALA A 306 14.51 -7.80 23.61
N ALA A 307 14.89 -6.53 23.55
CA ALA A 307 16.28 -6.10 23.53
C ALA A 307 17.00 -6.48 24.84
N THR A 308 16.35 -6.28 25.99
CA THR A 308 16.88 -6.64 27.30
C THR A 308 17.08 -8.14 27.44
N LEU A 309 16.08 -8.94 27.05
CA LEU A 309 16.18 -10.42 27.07
C LEU A 309 17.31 -10.90 26.16
N LYS A 310 17.40 -10.40 24.93
CA LYS A 310 18.48 -10.78 24.00
C LYS A 310 19.86 -10.37 24.52
N HIS A 311 19.97 -9.18 25.12
CA HIS A 311 21.20 -8.71 25.76
C HIS A 311 21.59 -9.64 26.92
N HIS A 312 20.63 -10.06 27.73
CA HIS A 312 20.85 -10.99 28.84
C HIS A 312 21.31 -12.37 28.36
N PHE A 313 20.62 -12.97 27.38
CA PHE A 313 20.96 -14.31 26.88
C PHE A 313 22.36 -14.38 26.28
N LYS A 314 22.88 -13.29 25.67
CA LYS A 314 24.25 -13.26 25.13
C LYS A 314 25.31 -13.65 26.15
N LYS A 315 25.09 -13.41 27.45
CA LYS A 315 26.00 -13.80 28.55
C LYS A 315 26.19 -15.32 28.65
N TYR A 316 25.19 -16.10 28.29
CA TYR A 316 25.19 -17.57 28.41
C TYR A 316 25.50 -18.27 27.10
N LYS A 317 25.88 -17.53 26.05
CA LYS A 317 26.16 -18.11 24.73
C LYS A 317 27.29 -19.16 24.77
N GLU A 318 28.31 -18.93 25.59
CA GLU A 318 29.45 -19.85 25.72
C GLU A 318 29.13 -21.01 26.68
N GLN A 319 28.40 -20.74 27.77
CA GLN A 319 28.07 -21.74 28.79
C GLN A 319 26.96 -22.70 28.35
N TYR A 320 25.90 -22.18 27.75
CA TYR A 320 24.71 -22.93 27.33
C TYR A 320 24.34 -22.62 25.87
N PRO A 321 25.18 -22.98 24.87
CA PRO A 321 24.99 -22.57 23.47
C PRO A 321 23.65 -23.04 22.88
N HIS A 322 23.22 -24.28 23.17
CA HIS A 322 21.96 -24.82 22.66
C HIS A 322 20.73 -24.12 23.25
N THR A 323 20.76 -23.80 24.53
CA THR A 323 19.68 -23.09 25.21
C THR A 323 19.67 -21.61 24.84
N PHE A 324 20.84 -20.99 24.62
CA PHE A 324 20.94 -19.65 24.04
C PHE A 324 20.23 -19.55 22.68
N ASP A 325 20.55 -20.44 21.74
CA ASP A 325 19.95 -20.44 20.40
C ASP A 325 18.44 -20.68 20.45
N LEU A 326 17.99 -21.54 21.38
CA LEU A 326 16.58 -21.75 21.64
C LEU A 326 15.91 -20.47 22.15
N LEU A 327 16.40 -19.89 23.25
CA LEU A 327 15.81 -18.71 23.90
C LEU A 327 15.73 -17.52 22.93
N ASN A 328 16.80 -17.27 22.18
CA ASN A 328 16.86 -16.18 21.22
C ASN A 328 15.84 -16.32 20.07
N SER A 329 15.31 -17.52 19.86
CA SER A 329 14.33 -17.80 18.81
C SER A 329 12.94 -18.18 19.34
N SER A 330 12.73 -18.38 20.64
CA SER A 330 11.54 -19.09 21.17
C SER A 330 10.70 -18.31 22.17
N ILE A 331 11.05 -17.04 22.41
CA ILE A 331 10.31 -16.13 23.29
C ILE A 331 9.54 -15.12 22.46
N TYR A 332 8.27 -14.95 22.78
CA TYR A 332 7.40 -13.93 22.21
C TYR A 332 6.79 -13.09 23.34
N VAL A 333 7.31 -11.89 23.54
CA VAL A 333 6.91 -11.02 24.65
C VAL A 333 7.09 -11.73 26.01
N ASP A 334 6.01 -12.15 26.66
CA ASP A 334 5.96 -12.85 27.94
C ASP A 334 5.85 -14.37 27.79
N ASP A 335 5.52 -14.88 26.60
CA ASP A 335 5.36 -16.32 26.35
C ASP A 335 6.69 -16.97 25.92
N PHE A 336 7.10 -18.02 26.64
CA PHE A 336 8.17 -18.93 26.24
C PHE A 336 7.58 -20.24 25.72
N ILE A 337 7.92 -20.62 24.48
CA ILE A 337 7.30 -21.76 23.79
C ILE A 337 8.37 -22.59 23.11
N CYS A 338 8.48 -23.86 23.48
CA CYS A 338 9.58 -24.71 23.08
C CYS A 338 9.16 -26.18 22.90
N GLY A 339 10.03 -26.97 22.26
CA GLY A 339 10.01 -28.42 22.36
C GLY A 339 11.40 -29.04 22.26
N ARG A 340 11.50 -30.31 22.66
CA ARG A 340 12.69 -31.17 22.62
C ARG A 340 12.36 -32.60 22.17
N ASN A 341 13.38 -33.29 21.68
CA ASN A 341 13.22 -34.63 21.13
C ASN A 341 12.99 -35.69 22.22
N ASP A 342 13.44 -35.43 23.44
CA ASP A 342 13.32 -36.35 24.56
C ASP A 342 13.11 -35.59 25.88
N VAL A 343 12.63 -36.32 26.88
CA VAL A 343 12.31 -35.80 28.21
C VAL A 343 13.56 -35.35 28.98
N PRO A 344 14.70 -36.09 28.99
CA PRO A 344 15.93 -35.63 29.63
C PRO A 344 16.43 -34.28 29.12
N ASP A 345 16.47 -34.07 27.81
CA ASP A 345 16.89 -32.81 27.20
C ASP A 345 15.89 -31.68 27.48
N ALA A 346 14.58 -32.00 27.52
CA ALA A 346 13.54 -31.05 27.95
C ALA A 346 13.74 -30.59 29.40
N LEU A 347 14.01 -31.52 30.32
CA LEU A 347 14.25 -31.21 31.72
C LEU A 347 15.52 -30.35 31.88
N ARG A 348 16.63 -30.77 31.27
CA ARG A 348 17.88 -30.01 31.28
C ARG A 348 17.68 -28.59 30.76
N THR A 349 17.02 -28.45 29.60
CA THR A 349 16.69 -27.14 29.02
C THR A 349 15.82 -26.32 29.98
N THR A 350 14.87 -26.93 30.67
CA THR A 350 14.01 -26.24 31.66
C THR A 350 14.84 -25.67 32.81
N LEU A 351 15.72 -26.48 33.40
CA LEU A 351 16.58 -26.07 34.52
C LEU A 351 17.56 -24.96 34.10
N GLU A 352 18.19 -25.09 32.93
CA GLU A 352 19.03 -24.03 32.35
C GLU A 352 18.22 -22.74 32.12
N CYS A 353 16.99 -22.81 31.61
CA CYS A 353 16.13 -21.63 31.45
C CYS A 353 15.78 -20.99 32.79
N LEU A 354 15.42 -21.78 33.80
CA LEU A 354 15.09 -21.28 35.14
C LEU A 354 16.27 -20.52 35.74
N GLN A 355 17.49 -21.04 35.59
CA GLN A 355 18.71 -20.37 36.04
C GLN A 355 18.92 -19.04 35.31
N ILE A 356 18.94 -19.06 33.98
CA ILE A 356 19.16 -17.86 33.15
C ILE A 356 18.16 -16.77 33.54
N PHE A 357 16.87 -17.10 33.57
CA PHE A 357 15.82 -16.13 33.88
C PHE A 357 15.85 -15.63 35.34
N SER A 358 16.23 -16.49 36.28
CA SER A 358 16.41 -16.10 37.69
C SER A 358 17.52 -15.06 37.86
N ASP A 359 18.62 -15.19 37.11
CA ASP A 359 19.75 -14.25 37.14
C ASP A 359 19.36 -12.84 36.65
N ALA A 360 18.23 -12.69 35.94
CA ALA A 360 17.66 -11.42 35.52
C ALA A 360 16.47 -10.94 36.38
N SER A 361 16.15 -11.62 37.49
CA SER A 361 14.92 -11.42 38.27
C SER A 361 13.63 -11.58 37.46
N MET A 362 13.65 -12.39 36.39
CA MET A 362 12.53 -12.60 35.47
C MET A 362 11.97 -14.01 35.60
N LEU A 363 11.30 -14.31 36.71
CA LEU A 363 10.84 -15.67 37.02
C LEU A 363 9.90 -16.25 35.94
N LEU A 364 10.25 -17.45 35.44
CA LEU A 364 9.37 -18.28 34.62
C LEU A 364 8.39 -19.04 35.50
N ARG A 365 7.12 -19.03 35.12
CA ARG A 365 6.03 -19.70 35.84
C ARG A 365 5.04 -20.32 34.87
N LYS A 366 4.03 -21.01 35.41
CA LYS A 366 2.95 -21.62 34.61
C LYS A 366 3.49 -22.62 33.59
N TRP A 367 4.45 -23.44 34.03
CA TRP A 367 5.01 -24.48 33.19
C TRP A 367 3.93 -25.49 32.81
N ARG A 368 3.92 -25.85 31.54
CA ARG A 368 2.96 -26.80 30.94
C ARG A 368 3.67 -27.65 29.91
N THR A 369 3.28 -28.92 29.80
CA THR A 369 3.85 -29.86 28.83
C THR A 369 2.80 -30.87 28.37
N ASN A 370 3.00 -31.49 27.20
CA ASN A 370 2.27 -32.69 26.79
C ASN A 370 2.82 -34.00 27.40
N SER A 371 4.03 -33.98 27.96
CA SER A 371 4.66 -35.19 28.52
C SER A 371 4.39 -35.35 30.01
N LYS A 372 3.61 -36.37 30.39
CA LYS A 372 3.37 -36.73 31.80
C LYS A 372 4.66 -37.04 32.55
N GLN A 373 5.64 -37.63 31.87
CA GLN A 373 6.93 -37.94 32.48
C GLN A 373 7.72 -36.66 32.81
N LEU A 374 7.73 -35.67 31.91
CA LEU A 374 8.39 -34.40 32.16
C LEU A 374 7.71 -33.65 33.30
N ASP A 375 6.37 -33.66 33.35
CA ASP A 375 5.63 -32.99 34.42
C ASP A 375 5.95 -33.59 35.82
N LEU A 376 6.06 -34.91 35.91
CA LEU A 376 6.48 -35.58 37.16
C LEU A 376 7.91 -35.18 37.57
N LEU A 377 8.83 -35.07 36.62
CA LEU A 377 10.21 -34.65 36.90
C LEU A 377 10.28 -33.18 37.35
N TRP A 378 9.48 -32.30 36.74
CA TRP A 378 9.34 -30.92 37.19
C TRP A 378 8.87 -30.81 38.63
N GLN A 379 7.88 -31.61 39.03
CA GLN A 379 7.41 -31.64 40.41
C GLN A 379 8.51 -32.10 41.40
N GLN A 380 9.36 -33.05 40.99
CA GLN A 380 10.50 -33.52 41.80
C GLN A 380 11.57 -32.44 41.97
N GLU A 381 11.82 -31.65 40.92
CA GLU A 381 12.75 -30.52 40.93
C GLU A 381 12.16 -29.22 41.54
N GLY A 382 10.91 -29.27 42.02
CA GLY A 382 10.24 -28.12 42.65
C GLY A 382 9.80 -27.02 41.67
N VAL A 383 9.64 -27.36 40.38
CA VAL A 383 9.13 -26.44 39.36
C VAL A 383 7.61 -26.32 39.48
N GLU A 384 7.11 -25.09 39.60
CA GLU A 384 5.66 -24.83 39.72
C GLU A 384 4.95 -25.03 38.36
N THR A 385 4.15 -26.10 38.27
CA THR A 385 3.37 -26.46 37.08
C THR A 385 1.90 -26.05 37.22
N GLU A 386 1.25 -25.66 36.12
CA GLU A 386 -0.20 -25.47 36.08
C GLU A 386 -0.84 -26.72 35.47
N PHE A 387 -1.28 -27.65 36.32
CA PHE A 387 -2.06 -28.81 35.89
C PHE A 387 -3.48 -28.36 35.51
N SER A 388 -3.89 -28.67 34.27
CA SER A 388 -5.28 -28.51 33.85
C SER A 388 -5.77 -29.87 33.36
N GLU A 389 -6.56 -30.56 34.19
CA GLU A 389 -7.50 -31.57 33.70
C GLU A 389 -8.40 -30.88 32.69
N THR A 390 -8.15 -31.11 31.41
CA THR A 390 -8.88 -30.45 30.31
C THR A 390 -9.62 -31.50 29.51
N SER A 391 -10.48 -32.26 30.20
CA SER A 391 -11.50 -33.04 29.50
C SER A 391 -12.41 -32.07 28.74
N ALA A 392 -12.66 -32.34 27.46
CA ALA A 392 -13.45 -31.53 26.54
C ALA A 392 -14.91 -31.28 26.97
N THR A 393 -15.32 -31.75 28.15
CA THR A 393 -16.64 -31.67 28.76
C THR A 393 -16.76 -30.61 29.87
N ASP A 394 -15.68 -30.00 30.36
CA ASP A 394 -15.75 -29.08 31.51
C ASP A 394 -15.74 -27.60 31.14
N LEU A 395 -16.44 -26.81 31.96
CA LEU A 395 -16.67 -25.36 31.91
C LEU A 395 -15.40 -24.48 32.00
N LYS A 396 -14.19 -25.04 31.87
CA LYS A 396 -12.92 -24.30 31.93
C LYS A 396 -12.53 -23.75 30.55
N PRO A 397 -11.98 -22.52 30.47
CA PRO A 397 -11.51 -21.96 29.21
C PRO A 397 -10.30 -22.75 28.68
N PRO A 398 -10.16 -22.94 27.37
CA PRO A 398 -9.05 -23.70 26.81
C PRO A 398 -7.72 -22.98 27.02
N ILE A 399 -6.67 -23.77 27.18
CA ILE A 399 -5.29 -23.28 27.22
C ILE A 399 -4.94 -22.72 25.83
N LYS A 400 -4.47 -21.47 25.79
CA LYS A 400 -4.05 -20.82 24.54
C LYS A 400 -2.53 -20.72 24.46
N VAL A 401 -1.94 -21.08 23.32
CA VAL A 401 -0.53 -20.88 22.95
C VAL A 401 -0.49 -19.90 21.78
N LEU A 402 0.06 -18.70 22.00
CA LEU A 402 0.05 -17.57 21.05
C LEU A 402 -1.33 -17.26 20.45
N GLY A 403 -2.42 -17.58 21.16
CA GLY A 403 -3.80 -17.34 20.73
C GLY A 403 -4.55 -18.55 20.15
N LEU A 404 -3.87 -19.66 19.83
CA LEU A 404 -4.52 -20.93 19.42
C LEU A 404 -4.76 -21.83 20.62
N ALA A 405 -5.85 -22.61 20.64
CA ALA A 405 -6.11 -23.54 21.72
C ALA A 405 -5.22 -24.79 21.58
N TRP A 406 -4.65 -25.25 22.70
CA TRP A 406 -3.84 -26.47 22.79
C TRP A 406 -4.37 -27.37 23.89
N ASP A 407 -4.71 -28.60 23.51
CA ASP A 407 -4.99 -29.71 24.42
C ASP A 407 -3.69 -30.47 24.65
N SER A 408 -3.07 -30.30 25.82
CA SER A 408 -1.78 -30.92 26.14
C SER A 408 -1.90 -32.41 26.43
N GLU A 409 -3.08 -32.93 26.81
CA GLU A 409 -3.26 -34.35 27.10
C GLU A 409 -3.35 -35.17 25.81
N LYS A 410 -4.09 -34.67 24.82
CA LYS A 410 -4.23 -35.31 23.49
C LYS A 410 -3.21 -34.81 22.47
N ASP A 411 -2.46 -33.77 22.84
CA ASP A 411 -1.51 -33.04 22.01
C ASP A 411 -2.09 -32.50 20.69
N LEU A 412 -3.25 -31.85 20.79
CA LEU A 412 -4.00 -31.30 19.65
C LEU A 412 -4.05 -29.78 19.67
N ILE A 413 -3.90 -29.16 18.50
CA ILE A 413 -4.14 -27.72 18.27
C ILE A 413 -5.51 -27.53 17.61
N TYR A 414 -6.28 -26.56 18.08
CA TYR A 414 -7.58 -26.22 17.52
C TYR A 414 -7.96 -24.76 17.74
N PHE A 415 -9.04 -24.32 17.08
CA PHE A 415 -9.68 -23.04 17.31
C PHE A 415 -10.91 -23.24 18.21
N ASP A 416 -11.02 -22.49 19.31
CA ASP A 416 -12.21 -22.54 20.17
C ASP A 416 -13.27 -21.55 19.66
N PRO A 417 -14.41 -22.02 19.12
CA PRO A 417 -15.42 -21.13 18.57
C PRO A 417 -16.37 -20.55 19.63
N LYS A 418 -16.30 -20.93 20.92
CA LYS A 418 -17.26 -20.49 21.95
C LYS A 418 -17.43 -18.97 22.02
N ASP A 419 -16.33 -18.22 22.07
CA ASP A 419 -16.35 -16.75 22.11
C ASP A 419 -16.92 -16.15 20.81
N LEU A 420 -16.59 -16.76 19.67
CA LEU A 420 -17.08 -16.34 18.36
C LEU A 420 -18.60 -16.56 18.23
N LEU A 421 -19.09 -17.74 18.61
CA LEU A 421 -20.51 -18.10 18.58
C LEU A 421 -21.32 -17.20 19.52
N LYS A 422 -20.81 -16.97 20.73
CA LYS A 422 -21.42 -16.02 21.68
C LYS A 422 -21.50 -14.61 21.11
N PHE A 423 -20.46 -14.14 20.43
CA PHE A 423 -20.47 -12.83 19.77
C PHE A 423 -21.46 -12.77 18.60
N MET A 424 -21.54 -13.84 17.79
CA MET A 424 -22.43 -13.91 16.63
C MET A 424 -23.92 -13.98 17.00
N SER A 425 -24.25 -14.40 18.23
CA SER A 425 -25.65 -14.41 18.73
C SER A 425 -26.27 -13.01 18.90
N ARG A 426 -25.51 -11.94 18.71
CA ARG A 426 -26.00 -10.54 18.77
C ARG A 426 -26.84 -10.19 17.53
N LYS A 427 -27.87 -9.36 17.71
CA LYS A 427 -28.91 -9.09 16.67
C LYS A 427 -28.49 -8.18 15.50
N THR A 428 -27.33 -7.53 15.54
CA THR A 428 -26.97 -6.51 14.54
C THR A 428 -26.07 -7.07 13.44
N GLU A 429 -26.64 -7.35 12.27
CA GLU A 429 -25.92 -7.79 11.08
C GLU A 429 -25.57 -6.59 10.19
N SER A 430 -24.40 -5.99 10.42
CA SER A 430 -23.85 -4.89 9.62
C SER A 430 -22.48 -5.23 9.02
N LYS A 431 -21.97 -4.40 8.11
CA LYS A 431 -20.60 -4.56 7.58
C LYS A 431 -19.56 -4.51 8.69
N ARG A 432 -19.72 -3.59 9.65
CA ARG A 432 -18.86 -3.48 10.85
C ARG A 432 -18.89 -4.78 11.65
N PHE A 433 -20.08 -5.33 11.89
CA PHE A 433 -20.23 -6.57 12.63
C PHE A 433 -19.50 -7.74 11.97
N ILE A 434 -19.68 -7.94 10.66
CA ILE A 434 -18.99 -9.00 9.90
C ILE A 434 -17.47 -8.83 10.00
N LEU A 435 -16.97 -7.60 9.88
CA LEU A 435 -15.55 -7.35 10.02
C LEU A 435 -15.02 -7.69 11.43
N SER A 436 -15.78 -7.34 12.47
CA SER A 436 -15.45 -7.73 13.85
C SER A 436 -15.50 -9.24 14.09
N VAL A 437 -16.31 -9.99 13.33
CA VAL A 437 -16.30 -11.47 13.31
C VAL A 437 -15.01 -11.96 12.66
N VAL A 438 -14.64 -11.43 11.48
CA VAL A 438 -13.38 -11.77 10.80
C VAL A 438 -12.18 -11.57 11.72
N GLY A 439 -12.10 -10.43 12.42
CA GLY A 439 -11.00 -10.11 13.33
C GLY A 439 -10.91 -11.01 14.57
N ARG A 440 -11.98 -11.71 14.94
CA ARG A 440 -12.01 -12.67 16.06
C ARG A 440 -11.52 -14.06 15.66
N ILE A 441 -11.45 -14.37 14.36
CA ILE A 441 -10.92 -15.65 13.88
C ILE A 441 -9.40 -15.56 13.80
N PHE A 442 -8.74 -16.01 14.84
CA PHE A 442 -7.29 -16.04 14.92
C PHE A 442 -6.75 -17.39 14.40
N ASP A 443 -6.33 -17.42 13.13
CA ASP A 443 -5.79 -18.61 12.46
C ASP A 443 -4.47 -18.31 11.72
N PRO A 444 -3.35 -18.14 12.46
CA PRO A 444 -2.06 -17.82 11.86
C PRO A 444 -1.47 -18.96 11.02
N ILE A 445 -1.80 -20.22 11.31
CA ILE A 445 -1.31 -21.40 10.57
C ILE A 445 -2.13 -21.64 9.28
N GLY A 446 -3.38 -21.18 9.24
CA GLY A 446 -4.29 -21.40 8.11
C GLY A 446 -5.00 -22.75 8.18
N ILE A 447 -5.31 -23.25 9.38
CA ILE A 447 -6.06 -24.50 9.58
C ILE A 447 -7.47 -24.38 8.99
N LEU A 448 -8.09 -23.21 9.17
CA LEU A 448 -9.46 -22.89 8.79
C LEU A 448 -9.55 -22.18 7.43
N GLY A 449 -8.44 -22.05 6.69
CA GLY A 449 -8.33 -21.27 5.45
C GLY A 449 -9.54 -21.39 4.51
N PRO A 450 -9.97 -22.61 4.11
CA PRO A 450 -11.13 -22.83 3.26
C PRO A 450 -12.47 -22.34 3.83
N PHE A 451 -12.63 -22.30 5.14
CA PHE A 451 -13.83 -21.77 5.78
C PHE A 451 -13.80 -20.24 5.88
N VAL A 452 -12.65 -19.67 6.25
CA VAL A 452 -12.49 -18.23 6.44
C VAL A 452 -12.50 -17.47 5.11
N ILE A 453 -11.99 -18.07 4.02
CA ILE A 453 -11.95 -17.38 2.71
C ILE A 453 -13.33 -16.97 2.20
N LYS A 454 -14.38 -17.75 2.48
CA LYS A 454 -15.77 -17.40 2.14
C LYS A 454 -16.19 -16.09 2.81
N LEU A 455 -15.82 -15.92 4.08
CA LEU A 455 -16.11 -14.70 4.84
C LEU A 455 -15.33 -13.50 4.30
N LYS A 456 -14.07 -13.70 3.88
CA LYS A 456 -13.27 -12.65 3.25
C LYS A 456 -13.84 -12.20 1.91
N CYS A 457 -14.29 -13.14 1.07
CA CYS A 457 -14.97 -12.83 -0.18
C CYS A 457 -16.30 -12.08 0.08
N LEU A 458 -17.07 -12.47 1.10
CA LEU A 458 -18.28 -11.75 1.51
C LEU A 458 -17.98 -10.29 1.91
N LEU A 459 -16.89 -10.06 2.63
CA LEU A 459 -16.45 -8.72 3.00
C LEU A 459 -16.05 -7.88 1.78
N GLN A 460 -15.37 -8.49 0.80
CA GLN A 460 -15.06 -7.85 -0.48
C GLN A 460 -16.33 -7.50 -1.27
N ASP A 461 -17.33 -8.39 -1.30
CA ASP A 461 -18.64 -8.13 -1.92
C ASP A 461 -19.31 -6.89 -1.29
N LEU A 462 -19.31 -6.78 0.05
CA LEU A 462 -19.88 -5.65 0.77
C LEU A 462 -19.18 -4.32 0.46
N TRP A 463 -17.85 -4.32 0.36
CA TRP A 463 -17.09 -3.13 -0.04
C TRP A 463 -17.36 -2.72 -1.48
N THR A 464 -17.45 -3.70 -2.39
CA THR A 464 -17.71 -3.45 -3.81
C THR A 464 -19.09 -2.84 -4.03
N LEU A 465 -20.07 -3.20 -3.20
CA LEU A 465 -21.42 -2.63 -3.23
C LEU A 465 -21.54 -1.26 -2.54
N GLY A 466 -20.48 -0.76 -1.88
CA GLY A 466 -20.52 0.54 -1.20
C GLY A 466 -21.44 0.55 0.04
N VAL A 467 -21.62 -0.59 0.72
CA VAL A 467 -22.48 -0.69 1.91
C VAL A 467 -21.85 0.09 3.08
N ASP A 468 -22.65 0.96 3.72
CA ASP A 468 -22.24 1.74 4.89
C ASP A 468 -21.98 0.84 6.11
N TRP A 469 -21.10 1.29 7.02
CA TRP A 469 -20.59 0.48 8.13
C TRP A 469 -21.67 -0.16 9.01
N ASP A 470 -22.70 0.62 9.33
CA ASP A 470 -23.75 0.25 10.28
C ASP A 470 -25.10 0.00 9.60
N SER A 471 -25.11 -0.02 8.27
CA SER A 471 -26.30 -0.36 7.49
C SER A 471 -26.59 -1.87 7.49
N GLU A 472 -27.87 -2.21 7.32
CA GLU A 472 -28.29 -3.60 7.14
C GLU A 472 -27.70 -4.23 5.88
N LEU A 473 -27.35 -5.52 5.97
CA LEU A 473 -26.83 -6.27 4.83
C LEU A 473 -27.88 -6.40 3.70
N PRO A 474 -27.48 -6.21 2.43
CA PRO A 474 -28.34 -6.51 1.29
C PRO A 474 -28.87 -7.96 1.33
N PRO A 475 -30.12 -8.25 0.94
CA PRO A 475 -30.75 -9.56 1.12
C PRO A 475 -29.92 -10.74 0.61
N LYS A 476 -29.27 -10.59 -0.56
CA LYS A 476 -28.40 -11.63 -1.14
C LYS A 476 -27.17 -11.93 -0.27
N LEU A 477 -26.55 -10.91 0.31
CA LEU A 477 -25.35 -11.05 1.14
C LEU A 477 -25.71 -11.46 2.57
N ARG A 478 -26.87 -11.03 3.07
CA ARG A 478 -27.47 -11.51 4.32
C ARG A 478 -27.64 -13.04 4.29
N HIS A 479 -28.17 -13.60 3.20
CA HIS A 479 -28.29 -15.05 3.07
C HIS A 479 -26.93 -15.76 3.10
N LYS A 480 -25.91 -15.24 2.39
CA LYS A 480 -24.54 -15.80 2.42
C LYS A 480 -23.95 -15.75 3.85
N TRP A 481 -24.17 -14.64 4.56
CA TRP A 481 -23.75 -14.47 5.95
C TRP A 481 -24.42 -15.49 6.87
N GLN A 482 -25.75 -15.60 6.82
CA GLN A 482 -26.52 -16.52 7.65
C GLN A 482 -26.16 -17.99 7.40
N GLN A 483 -25.89 -18.34 6.14
CA GLN A 483 -25.38 -19.66 5.81
C GLN A 483 -24.01 -19.89 6.47
N TRP A 484 -23.05 -18.98 6.28
CA TRP A 484 -21.72 -19.11 6.86
C TRP A 484 -21.74 -19.15 8.39
N SER A 485 -22.57 -18.33 9.04
CA SER A 485 -22.68 -18.28 10.50
C SER A 485 -23.28 -19.56 11.09
N SER A 486 -24.27 -20.16 10.43
CA SER A 486 -24.84 -21.45 10.83
C SER A 486 -23.84 -22.60 10.73
N GLU A 487 -22.87 -22.51 9.81
CA GLU A 487 -21.83 -23.52 9.61
C GLU A 487 -20.69 -23.39 10.64
N ALA A 488 -20.60 -22.29 11.39
CA ALA A 488 -19.49 -21.99 12.30
C ALA A 488 -19.43 -22.88 13.55
N GLU A 489 -20.55 -23.50 13.94
CA GLU A 489 -20.56 -24.48 15.04
C GLU A 489 -19.68 -25.70 14.72
N GLY A 490 -19.60 -26.08 13.44
CA GLY A 490 -18.76 -27.20 12.99
C GLY A 490 -17.24 -26.97 13.15
N LEU A 491 -16.81 -25.79 13.60
CA LEU A 491 -15.41 -25.52 13.91
C LEU A 491 -14.89 -26.32 15.11
N THR A 492 -15.78 -26.78 16.01
CA THR A 492 -15.39 -27.61 17.18
C THR A 492 -14.75 -28.94 16.79
N GLU A 493 -15.10 -29.46 15.61
CA GLU A 493 -14.62 -30.73 15.09
C GLU A 493 -13.24 -30.64 14.43
N ILE A 494 -12.77 -29.43 14.15
CA ILE A 494 -11.51 -29.22 13.42
C ILE A 494 -10.36 -29.15 14.43
N LYS A 495 -9.55 -30.22 14.44
CA LYS A 495 -8.36 -30.35 15.29
C LYS A 495 -7.22 -30.95 14.49
N ILE A 496 -6.00 -30.50 14.75
CA ILE A 496 -4.80 -31.06 14.13
C ILE A 496 -3.81 -31.54 15.21
N PRO A 497 -3.01 -32.59 14.94
CA PRO A 497 -1.90 -32.94 15.80
C PRO A 497 -0.90 -31.79 15.92
N ARG A 498 -0.45 -31.52 17.15
CA ARG A 498 0.65 -30.59 17.38
C ARG A 498 1.91 -31.18 16.75
N PHE A 499 2.36 -32.35 17.17
CA PHE A 499 3.57 -32.99 16.61
C PHE A 499 3.37 -33.44 15.15
N TYR A 500 4.27 -33.07 14.25
CA TYR A 500 4.14 -33.45 12.83
C TYR A 500 4.20 -34.96 12.57
N LEU A 501 5.03 -35.69 13.32
CA LEU A 501 5.29 -37.11 13.06
C LEU A 501 4.34 -38.05 13.83
N GLY A 502 3.42 -37.51 14.63
CA GLY A 502 2.50 -38.31 15.44
C GLY A 502 3.23 -39.29 16.37
N ASP A 503 2.65 -40.47 16.58
CA ASP A 503 3.22 -41.51 17.47
C ASP A 503 4.33 -42.35 16.82
N VAL A 504 4.98 -41.83 15.78
CA VAL A 504 6.03 -42.54 15.05
C VAL A 504 7.36 -42.43 15.82
N ASP A 505 7.58 -43.37 16.74
CA ASP A 505 8.84 -43.57 17.46
C ASP A 505 9.90 -44.30 16.60
N GLN A 506 10.14 -43.81 15.38
CA GLN A 506 11.08 -44.43 14.46
C GLN A 506 11.95 -43.40 13.76
N GLU A 507 13.20 -43.78 13.49
CA GLU A 507 14.07 -43.00 12.63
C GLU A 507 13.44 -42.84 11.23
N LEU A 508 13.62 -41.65 10.68
CA LEU A 508 13.08 -41.28 9.37
C LEU A 508 14.14 -41.59 8.30
N SER A 509 13.72 -42.28 7.26
CA SER A 509 14.55 -42.52 6.07
C SER A 509 14.61 -41.27 5.19
N SER A 510 13.49 -40.58 4.98
CA SER A 510 13.43 -39.36 4.19
C SER A 510 12.30 -38.44 4.63
N VAL A 511 12.47 -37.15 4.38
CA VAL A 511 11.47 -36.10 4.64
C VAL A 511 11.38 -35.21 3.39
N ASP A 512 10.16 -34.92 2.96
CA ASP A 512 9.88 -34.05 1.83
C ASP A 512 8.80 -33.02 2.23
N ILE A 513 8.84 -31.83 1.65
CA ILE A 513 7.79 -30.82 1.77
C ILE A 513 7.07 -30.71 0.43
N HIS A 514 5.76 -30.92 0.43
CA HIS A 514 4.92 -30.80 -0.76
C HIS A 514 4.02 -29.59 -0.66
N CYS A 515 4.15 -28.67 -1.61
CA CYS A 515 3.42 -27.42 -1.65
C CYS A 515 2.44 -27.44 -2.82
N PHE A 516 1.17 -27.17 -2.57
CA PHE A 516 0.13 -27.12 -3.59
C PHE A 516 -0.37 -25.69 -3.72
N SER A 517 -0.60 -25.22 -4.94
CA SER A 517 -1.20 -23.90 -5.18
C SER A 517 -2.36 -23.97 -6.17
N ASP A 518 -3.36 -23.14 -5.94
CA ASP A 518 -4.52 -22.98 -6.83
C ASP A 518 -5.09 -21.56 -6.77
N ALA A 519 -5.80 -21.18 -7.82
CA ALA A 519 -6.56 -19.95 -7.88
C ALA A 519 -7.94 -20.11 -8.52
N SER A 520 -8.88 -19.35 -8.00
CA SER A 520 -10.19 -19.11 -8.58
C SER A 520 -10.36 -17.62 -8.91
N LYS A 521 -11.47 -17.27 -9.54
CA LYS A 521 -11.82 -15.85 -9.78
C LYS A 521 -12.06 -15.06 -8.48
N SER A 522 -12.30 -15.75 -7.36
CA SER A 522 -12.64 -15.13 -6.07
C SER A 522 -11.47 -15.08 -5.11
N ALA A 523 -10.59 -16.08 -5.12
CA ALA A 523 -9.45 -16.18 -4.21
C ALA A 523 -8.37 -17.09 -4.78
N TYR A 524 -7.16 -16.98 -4.25
CA TYR A 524 -6.05 -17.88 -4.54
C TYR A 524 -5.34 -18.27 -3.24
N GLY A 525 -4.67 -19.41 -3.23
CA GLY A 525 -4.05 -19.90 -2.01
C GLY A 525 -3.07 -21.04 -2.22
N THR A 526 -2.44 -21.43 -1.13
CA THR A 526 -1.47 -22.52 -1.08
C THR A 526 -1.59 -23.30 0.22
N ILE A 527 -1.19 -24.57 0.18
CA ILE A 527 -1.16 -25.49 1.32
C ILE A 527 0.11 -26.35 1.26
N LEU A 528 0.73 -26.56 2.41
CA LEU A 528 1.98 -27.32 2.55
C LEU A 528 1.75 -28.55 3.42
N TYR A 529 2.34 -29.67 2.99
CA TYR A 529 2.37 -30.93 3.72
C TYR A 529 3.81 -31.38 3.95
N LEU A 530 4.05 -31.97 5.12
CA LEU A 530 5.24 -32.75 5.41
C LEU A 530 4.95 -34.19 5.00
N ARG A 531 5.77 -34.76 4.13
CA ARG A 531 5.77 -36.18 3.80
C ARG A 531 7.00 -36.80 4.44
N PHE A 532 6.84 -37.91 5.13
CA PHE A 532 7.98 -38.60 5.73
C PHE A 532 7.87 -40.12 5.53
N VAL A 533 9.02 -40.76 5.42
CA VAL A 533 9.16 -42.20 5.22
C VAL A 533 9.89 -42.76 6.43
N THR A 534 9.27 -43.72 7.12
CA THR A 534 9.91 -44.40 8.25
C THR A 534 10.90 -45.46 7.77
N CYS A 535 11.82 -45.91 8.62
CA CYS A 535 12.71 -47.05 8.29
C CYS A 535 11.97 -48.33 7.88
N ASN A 536 10.70 -48.49 8.29
CA ASN A 536 9.84 -49.61 7.88
C ASN A 536 9.14 -49.37 6.53
N ASN A 537 9.56 -48.37 5.76
CA ASN A 537 8.97 -47.94 4.49
C ASN A 537 7.49 -47.51 4.61
N LYS A 538 7.03 -47.12 5.81
CA LYS A 538 5.69 -46.53 5.97
C LYS A 538 5.76 -45.07 5.55
N ILE A 539 4.86 -44.66 4.65
CA ILE A 539 4.80 -43.30 4.11
C ILE A 539 3.60 -42.60 4.73
N GLU A 540 3.86 -41.47 5.40
CA GLU A 540 2.82 -40.66 6.02
C GLU A 540 2.94 -39.19 5.62
N THR A 541 1.83 -38.47 5.82
CA THR A 541 1.70 -37.05 5.49
C THR A 541 1.06 -36.30 6.63
N SER A 542 1.56 -35.08 6.88
CA SER A 542 1.10 -34.20 7.95
C SER A 542 0.92 -32.77 7.45
N PHE A 543 -0.18 -32.13 7.81
CA PHE A 543 -0.47 -30.74 7.46
C PHE A 543 0.52 -29.78 8.13
N ILE A 544 1.19 -28.92 7.36
CA ILE A 544 2.09 -27.89 7.89
C ILE A 544 1.35 -26.58 8.12
N CYS A 545 0.93 -25.92 7.04
CA CYS A 545 0.23 -24.65 7.07
C CYS A 545 -0.43 -24.38 5.72
N SER A 546 -1.38 -23.44 5.70
CA SER A 546 -1.97 -22.93 4.47
C SER A 546 -2.09 -21.41 4.51
N LYS A 547 -2.17 -20.79 3.34
CA LYS A 547 -2.41 -19.35 3.21
C LYS A 547 -3.29 -19.04 2.02
N SER A 548 -4.20 -18.09 2.21
CA SER A 548 -5.18 -17.66 1.20
C SER A 548 -5.12 -16.15 1.01
N ARG A 549 -5.47 -15.67 -0.17
CA ARG A 549 -5.78 -14.26 -0.42
C ARG A 549 -7.00 -14.13 -1.32
N VAL A 550 -7.81 -13.10 -1.07
CA VAL A 550 -8.92 -12.75 -1.96
C VAL A 550 -8.34 -12.20 -3.27
N ALA A 551 -8.96 -12.55 -4.40
CA ALA A 551 -8.53 -12.08 -5.70
C ALA A 551 -8.62 -10.54 -5.78
N PRO A 552 -7.69 -9.85 -6.46
CA PRO A 552 -7.73 -8.40 -6.58
C PRO A 552 -8.99 -7.91 -7.30
N LEU A 553 -9.52 -6.76 -6.89
CA LEU A 553 -10.68 -6.12 -7.55
C LEU A 553 -10.39 -5.76 -9.02
N LYS A 554 -9.12 -5.44 -9.33
CA LYS A 554 -8.67 -5.29 -10.71
C LYS A 554 -8.64 -6.67 -11.35
N SER A 555 -9.54 -6.91 -12.29
CA SER A 555 -9.70 -8.20 -12.97
C SER A 555 -8.38 -8.67 -13.58
N LEU A 556 -7.83 -9.75 -13.02
CA LEU A 556 -6.74 -10.51 -13.58
C LEU A 556 -7.28 -11.72 -14.32
N THR A 557 -6.57 -12.19 -15.34
CA THR A 557 -6.88 -13.47 -15.98
C THR A 557 -6.63 -14.61 -15.01
N LEU A 558 -7.36 -15.72 -15.16
CA LEU A 558 -7.20 -16.88 -14.28
C LEU A 558 -5.74 -17.41 -14.25
N PRO A 559 -5.01 -17.53 -15.39
CA PRO A 559 -3.61 -17.93 -15.36
C PRO A 559 -2.70 -17.00 -14.55
N ARG A 560 -2.97 -15.69 -14.55
CA ARG A 560 -2.20 -14.73 -13.73
C ARG A 560 -2.46 -14.90 -12.24
N LEU A 561 -3.69 -15.29 -11.86
CA LEU A 561 -4.02 -15.62 -10.47
C LEU A 561 -3.37 -16.94 -10.06
N GLU A 562 -3.40 -17.96 -10.92
CA GLU A 562 -2.73 -19.25 -10.71
C GLU A 562 -1.22 -19.07 -10.52
N LEU A 563 -0.56 -18.26 -11.36
CA LEU A 563 0.85 -17.88 -11.19
C LEU A 563 1.10 -17.13 -9.88
N THR A 564 0.15 -16.30 -9.44
CA THR A 564 0.26 -15.60 -8.15
C THR A 564 0.12 -16.58 -6.97
N ALA A 565 -0.72 -17.61 -7.10
CA ALA A 565 -0.80 -18.71 -6.14
C ALA A 565 0.51 -19.51 -6.08
N ALA A 566 1.13 -19.78 -7.23
CA ALA A 566 2.43 -20.43 -7.30
C ALA A 566 3.52 -19.60 -6.59
N LEU A 567 3.57 -18.29 -6.84
CA LEU A 567 4.49 -17.40 -6.12
C LEU A 567 4.23 -17.42 -4.60
N LEU A 568 2.96 -17.42 -4.19
CA LEU A 568 2.57 -17.55 -2.78
C LEU A 568 3.13 -18.82 -2.15
N SER A 569 3.08 -19.94 -2.88
CA SER A 569 3.64 -21.23 -2.47
C SER A 569 5.16 -21.19 -2.32
N ALA A 570 5.88 -20.58 -3.26
CA ALA A 570 7.34 -20.46 -3.21
C ALA A 570 7.81 -19.67 -1.98
N ARG A 571 7.16 -18.52 -1.71
CA ARG A 571 7.47 -17.68 -0.53
C ARG A 571 7.21 -18.43 0.77
N LEU A 572 6.04 -19.07 0.89
CA LEU A 572 5.67 -19.80 2.10
C LEU A 572 6.61 -20.99 2.35
N ALA A 573 6.93 -21.76 1.31
CA ALA A 573 7.86 -22.88 1.41
C ALA A 573 9.26 -22.43 1.83
N LYS A 574 9.77 -21.31 1.30
CA LYS A 574 11.04 -20.73 1.73
C LYS A 574 11.03 -20.41 3.23
N GLN A 575 9.97 -19.78 3.72
CA GLN A 575 9.84 -19.46 5.15
C GLN A 575 9.76 -20.72 6.00
N VAL A 576 8.89 -21.69 5.65
CA VAL A 576 8.75 -22.97 6.37
C VAL A 576 10.08 -23.74 6.41
N SER A 577 10.77 -23.84 5.27
CA SER A 577 12.06 -24.53 5.17
C SER A 577 13.12 -23.87 6.08
N SER A 578 13.20 -22.53 6.06
CA SER A 578 14.14 -21.80 6.92
C SER A 578 13.84 -21.94 8.42
N CYS A 579 12.55 -22.09 8.75
CA CYS A 579 12.05 -22.20 10.12
C CYS A 579 12.25 -23.60 10.71
N LEU A 580 11.76 -24.62 10.01
CA LEU A 580 11.76 -26.00 10.51
C LEU A 580 13.12 -26.65 10.38
N LYS A 581 13.98 -26.18 9.45
CA LYS A 581 15.33 -26.72 9.20
C LYS A 581 15.34 -28.24 9.03
N PHE A 582 14.29 -28.80 8.42
CA PHE A 582 14.33 -30.19 7.99
C PHE A 582 15.29 -30.30 6.80
N ASN A 583 16.11 -31.34 6.78
CA ASN A 583 16.86 -31.70 5.58
C ASN A 583 15.90 -32.39 4.60
N ALA A 584 15.05 -31.58 3.95
CA ALA A 584 13.94 -32.06 3.15
C ALA A 584 13.98 -31.54 1.72
N ASN A 585 13.63 -32.41 0.77
CA ASN A 585 13.37 -31.96 -0.60
C ASN A 585 12.06 -31.19 -0.63
N ILE A 586 11.98 -30.15 -1.47
CA ILE A 586 10.76 -29.36 -1.62
C ILE A 586 10.21 -29.59 -3.02
N TYR A 587 8.92 -29.92 -3.09
CA TYR A 587 8.18 -30.12 -4.34
C TYR A 587 7.00 -29.17 -4.41
N TYR A 588 6.77 -28.61 -5.60
CA TYR A 588 5.70 -27.66 -5.86
C TYR A 588 4.73 -28.21 -6.90
N TRP A 589 3.43 -28.06 -6.64
CA TRP A 589 2.36 -28.64 -7.45
C TRP A 589 1.33 -27.59 -7.83
N THR A 590 1.02 -27.52 -9.12
CA THR A 590 -0.08 -26.72 -9.67
C THR A 590 -0.87 -27.54 -10.68
N ASP A 591 -2.17 -27.29 -10.78
CA ASP A 591 -3.04 -27.84 -11.83
C ASP A 591 -3.11 -26.96 -13.08
N SER A 592 -2.47 -25.79 -13.04
CA SER A 592 -2.34 -24.88 -14.16
C SER A 592 -1.12 -25.23 -15.01
N LEU A 593 -1.35 -25.88 -16.16
CA LEU A 593 -0.28 -26.13 -17.14
C LEU A 593 0.34 -24.83 -17.66
N ILE A 594 -0.43 -23.75 -17.74
CA ILE A 594 0.06 -22.43 -18.17
C ILE A 594 1.03 -21.88 -17.15
N SER A 595 0.68 -21.91 -15.85
CA SER A 595 1.56 -21.44 -14.78
C SER A 595 2.81 -22.31 -14.68
N TYR A 596 2.66 -23.64 -14.78
CA TYR A 596 3.79 -24.57 -14.83
C TYR A 596 4.74 -24.24 -15.98
N TYR A 597 4.22 -24.05 -17.19
CA TYR A 597 5.02 -23.66 -18.37
C TYR A 597 5.76 -22.33 -18.16
N TRP A 598 5.09 -21.31 -17.62
CA TRP A 598 5.73 -20.03 -17.33
C TRP A 598 6.86 -20.16 -16.31
N ILE A 599 6.71 -21.01 -15.30
CA ILE A 599 7.73 -21.24 -14.27
C ILE A 599 8.95 -21.97 -14.83
N CYS A 600 8.74 -22.94 -15.73
CA CYS A 600 9.82 -23.69 -16.37
C CYS A 600 10.50 -22.92 -17.52
N GLY A 601 9.84 -21.91 -18.09
CA GLY A 601 10.36 -21.11 -19.19
C GLY A 601 11.35 -20.02 -18.78
N ASP A 602 11.96 -19.36 -19.77
CA ASP A 602 12.82 -18.19 -19.53
C ASP A 602 11.97 -16.98 -19.08
N SER A 603 12.15 -16.56 -17.82
CA SER A 603 11.46 -15.40 -17.24
C SER A 603 11.64 -14.14 -18.08
N SER A 604 12.77 -14.00 -18.77
CA SER A 604 13.10 -12.84 -19.58
C SER A 604 12.19 -12.72 -20.81
N ALA A 605 11.61 -13.82 -21.29
CA ALA A 605 10.78 -13.86 -22.48
C ALA A 605 9.33 -13.42 -22.24
N PHE A 606 8.90 -13.18 -20.99
CA PHE A 606 7.52 -12.81 -20.66
C PHE A 606 7.34 -11.31 -20.43
N LYS A 607 6.10 -10.83 -20.57
CA LYS A 607 5.72 -9.46 -20.20
C LYS A 607 5.97 -9.17 -18.71
N PRO A 608 6.16 -7.89 -18.30
CA PRO A 608 6.62 -7.52 -16.96
C PRO A 608 5.88 -8.15 -15.77
N TYR A 609 4.55 -8.32 -15.87
CA TYR A 609 3.77 -8.92 -14.77
C TYR A 609 4.15 -10.38 -14.49
N ILE A 610 4.29 -11.18 -15.56
CA ILE A 610 4.64 -12.60 -15.49
C ILE A 610 6.14 -12.72 -15.23
N LYS A 611 6.97 -11.99 -15.98
CA LYS A 611 8.43 -11.95 -15.82
C LYS A 611 8.84 -11.74 -14.36
N ASN A 612 8.33 -10.70 -13.71
CA ASN A 612 8.74 -10.39 -12.34
C ASN A 612 8.37 -11.51 -11.34
N ARG A 613 7.20 -12.15 -11.52
CA ARG A 613 6.76 -13.24 -10.64
C ARG A 613 7.51 -14.54 -10.91
N VAL A 614 7.71 -14.89 -12.18
CA VAL A 614 8.48 -16.07 -12.58
C VAL A 614 9.93 -15.92 -12.11
N GLN A 615 10.54 -14.75 -12.32
CA GLN A 615 11.90 -14.47 -11.83
C GLN A 615 12.00 -14.66 -10.33
N GLU A 616 11.01 -14.18 -9.57
CA GLU A 616 10.99 -14.38 -8.12
C GLU A 616 10.78 -15.85 -7.72
N ILE A 617 9.87 -16.57 -8.39
CA ILE A 617 9.69 -18.02 -8.18
C ILE A 617 11.01 -18.76 -8.43
N GLN A 618 11.70 -18.45 -9.53
CA GLN A 618 12.98 -19.05 -9.92
C GLN A 618 14.13 -18.67 -8.99
N LEU A 619 14.04 -17.53 -8.27
CA LEU A 619 14.99 -17.17 -7.21
C LEU A 619 14.73 -17.94 -5.91
N LEU A 620 13.46 -18.23 -5.61
CA LEU A 620 13.04 -18.92 -4.37
C LEU A 620 13.05 -20.44 -4.49
N SER A 621 12.92 -20.99 -5.70
CA SER A 621 12.78 -22.42 -5.98
C SER A 621 13.39 -22.80 -7.32
N ASP A 622 13.82 -24.05 -7.47
CA ASP A 622 14.33 -24.56 -8.74
C ASP A 622 13.16 -25.01 -9.64
N PRO A 623 13.09 -24.62 -10.92
CA PRO A 623 12.05 -25.06 -11.84
C PRO A 623 11.86 -26.59 -11.92
N SER A 624 12.91 -27.38 -11.71
CA SER A 624 12.86 -28.86 -11.70
C SER A 624 12.08 -29.44 -10.51
N GLN A 625 11.84 -28.65 -9.48
CA GLN A 625 11.04 -29.02 -8.30
C GLN A 625 9.53 -28.83 -8.52
N TRP A 626 9.14 -28.18 -9.62
CA TRP A 626 7.74 -27.95 -9.98
C TRP A 626 7.18 -29.12 -10.78
N GLY A 627 5.93 -29.45 -10.53
CA GLY A 627 5.19 -30.48 -11.24
C GLY A 627 3.72 -30.10 -11.43
N HIS A 628 3.08 -30.77 -12.39
CA HIS A 628 1.64 -30.61 -12.61
C HIS A 628 0.86 -31.70 -11.87
N CYS A 629 -0.17 -31.32 -11.11
CA CYS A 629 -1.11 -32.27 -10.49
C CYS A 629 -2.52 -32.13 -11.08
N PRO A 630 -3.33 -33.20 -11.18
CA PRO A 630 -4.73 -33.07 -11.58
C PRO A 630 -5.51 -32.19 -10.61
N GLY A 631 -6.36 -31.28 -11.11
CA GLY A 631 -7.12 -30.35 -10.26
C GLY A 631 -8.03 -31.04 -9.22
N LYS A 632 -8.54 -32.25 -9.50
CA LYS A 632 -9.31 -33.04 -8.52
C LYS A 632 -8.48 -33.50 -7.32
N ASP A 633 -7.18 -33.63 -7.52
CA ASP A 633 -6.21 -34.05 -6.53
C ASP A 633 -5.49 -32.85 -5.90
N ASN A 634 -5.83 -31.62 -6.30
CA ASN A 634 -5.22 -30.40 -5.80
C ASN A 634 -5.96 -29.92 -4.53
N PRO A 635 -5.37 -30.08 -3.32
CA PRO A 635 -6.00 -29.64 -2.08
C PRO A 635 -6.16 -28.11 -2.00
N ALA A 636 -5.39 -27.35 -2.78
CA ALA A 636 -5.50 -25.89 -2.81
C ALA A 636 -6.82 -25.41 -3.46
N ASP A 637 -7.55 -26.25 -4.21
CA ASP A 637 -8.88 -25.91 -4.73
C ASP A 637 -9.88 -25.60 -3.60
N LEU A 638 -9.74 -26.29 -2.46
CA LEU A 638 -10.57 -26.03 -1.28
C LEU A 638 -10.34 -24.62 -0.72
N ILE A 639 -9.10 -24.12 -0.75
CA ILE A 639 -8.80 -22.79 -0.22
C ILE A 639 -9.11 -21.67 -1.23
N SER A 640 -9.02 -21.94 -2.53
CA SER A 640 -9.34 -20.95 -3.58
C SER A 640 -10.85 -20.77 -3.78
N ARG A 641 -11.67 -21.80 -3.53
CA ARG A 641 -13.14 -21.77 -3.66
C ARG A 641 -13.89 -21.65 -2.34
N GLY A 642 -13.29 -22.17 -1.27
CA GLY A 642 -13.88 -22.25 0.06
C GLY A 642 -14.86 -23.40 0.27
N THR A 643 -15.00 -23.84 1.53
CA THR A 643 -15.94 -24.91 1.94
C THR A 643 -16.58 -24.60 3.31
N SER A 644 -17.56 -25.39 3.72
CA SER A 644 -18.18 -25.30 5.07
C SER A 644 -17.31 -26.00 6.11
N ALA A 645 -17.35 -25.59 7.39
CA ALA A 645 -16.56 -26.22 8.46
C ALA A 645 -16.80 -27.73 8.58
N VAL A 646 -18.07 -28.17 8.55
CA VAL A 646 -18.44 -29.60 8.64
C VAL A 646 -17.83 -30.41 7.48
N LYS A 647 -17.97 -29.93 6.24
CA LYS A 647 -17.33 -30.57 5.09
C LYS A 647 -15.80 -30.53 5.18
N LEU A 648 -15.21 -29.44 5.69
CA LEU A 648 -13.75 -29.32 5.84
C LEU A 648 -13.21 -30.40 6.78
N ALA A 649 -13.87 -30.60 7.92
CA ALA A 649 -13.49 -31.62 8.90
C ALA A 649 -13.42 -33.03 8.27
N GLN A 650 -14.33 -33.35 7.35
CA GLN A 650 -14.42 -34.67 6.69
C GLN A 650 -13.54 -34.83 5.43
N LYS A 651 -12.80 -33.79 5.01
CA LYS A 651 -12.04 -33.82 3.75
C LYS A 651 -10.61 -34.31 3.96
N GLU A 652 -10.42 -35.62 3.78
CA GLU A 652 -9.09 -36.27 3.80
C GLU A 652 -8.05 -35.56 2.91
N LEU A 653 -8.47 -35.09 1.74
CA LEU A 653 -7.61 -34.35 0.80
C LEU A 653 -6.97 -33.10 1.45
N TRP A 654 -7.67 -32.42 2.37
CA TRP A 654 -7.17 -31.22 3.06
C TRP A 654 -6.20 -31.54 4.19
N TRP A 655 -6.36 -32.68 4.85
CA TRP A 655 -5.56 -33.03 6.03
C TRP A 655 -4.32 -33.84 5.67
N HIS A 656 -4.42 -34.70 4.66
CA HIS A 656 -3.37 -35.63 4.27
C HIS A 656 -2.82 -35.41 2.86
N GLY A 657 -3.37 -34.45 2.12
CA GLY A 657 -3.05 -34.27 0.71
C GLY A 657 -3.58 -35.41 -0.16
N PRO A 658 -3.22 -35.44 -1.45
CA PRO A 658 -3.72 -36.45 -2.36
C PRO A 658 -3.17 -37.86 -2.06
N PRO A 659 -3.94 -38.93 -2.35
CA PRO A 659 -3.58 -40.30 -1.95
C PRO A 659 -2.21 -40.77 -2.47
N TRP A 660 -1.79 -40.29 -3.64
CA TRP A 660 -0.50 -40.65 -4.23
C TRP A 660 0.71 -40.13 -3.45
N LEU A 661 0.55 -39.15 -2.54
CA LEU A 661 1.64 -38.77 -1.62
C LEU A 661 2.04 -39.89 -0.67
N LYS A 662 1.09 -40.78 -0.34
CA LYS A 662 1.34 -41.97 0.49
C LYS A 662 1.98 -43.12 -0.30
N LEU A 663 2.28 -42.92 -1.58
CA LEU A 663 2.95 -43.89 -2.46
C LEU A 663 4.40 -43.47 -2.74
N ALA A 664 5.14 -44.38 -3.37
CA ALA A 664 6.50 -44.11 -3.84
C ALA A 664 6.53 -43.01 -4.93
N PRO A 665 7.64 -42.26 -5.07
CA PRO A 665 7.77 -41.15 -6.03
C PRO A 665 7.39 -41.48 -7.48
N ASP A 666 7.56 -42.73 -7.90
CA ASP A 666 7.20 -43.19 -9.25
C ASP A 666 5.70 -43.10 -9.57
N HIS A 667 4.86 -43.01 -8.53
CA HIS A 667 3.41 -42.90 -8.66
C HIS A 667 2.92 -41.45 -8.63
N TRP A 668 3.82 -40.47 -8.48
CA TRP A 668 3.44 -39.07 -8.46
C TRP A 668 3.09 -38.59 -9.87
N PRO A 669 2.13 -37.65 -10.02
CA PRO A 669 1.75 -37.16 -11.34
C PRO A 669 2.91 -36.47 -12.06
N ASN A 670 3.00 -36.69 -13.38
CA ASN A 670 4.02 -36.23 -14.33
C ASN A 670 4.95 -35.10 -13.84
N ARG A 671 6.22 -35.44 -13.55
CA ARG A 671 7.31 -34.45 -13.43
C ARG A 671 7.88 -34.00 -14.79
N GLN A 672 7.62 -34.77 -15.85
CA GLN A 672 8.07 -34.51 -17.20
C GLN A 672 6.88 -34.71 -18.14
N ARG A 673 6.17 -33.63 -18.48
CA ARG A 673 5.45 -33.59 -19.75
C ARG A 673 6.43 -33.01 -20.76
N ASP A 674 6.59 -33.69 -21.89
CA ASP A 674 7.16 -33.05 -23.07
C ASP A 674 6.39 -31.75 -23.29
N ILE A 675 7.14 -30.65 -23.39
CA ILE A 675 6.61 -29.33 -23.66
C ILE A 675 5.99 -29.41 -25.06
N LEU A 676 4.71 -29.74 -25.12
CA LEU A 676 3.93 -29.57 -26.34
C LEU A 676 3.89 -28.06 -26.60
N ASP A 677 4.44 -27.64 -27.74
CA ASP A 677 4.30 -26.30 -28.31
C ASP A 677 2.81 -25.96 -28.43
N SER A 678 2.22 -25.50 -27.34
CA SER A 678 0.85 -25.07 -27.28
C SER A 678 0.81 -23.61 -27.72
N GLU A 679 0.20 -23.38 -28.88
CA GLU A 679 -0.11 -22.07 -29.47
C GLU A 679 -0.82 -21.10 -28.49
N LEU A 680 -1.32 -21.60 -27.34
CA LEU A 680 -2.01 -20.85 -26.28
C LEU A 680 -1.10 -19.93 -25.43
N CYS A 681 0.23 -20.03 -25.51
CA CYS A 681 1.16 -19.17 -24.74
C CYS A 681 1.68 -17.94 -25.50
N SER A 682 1.27 -17.73 -26.75
CA SER A 682 1.79 -16.67 -27.63
C SER A 682 1.44 -15.24 -27.19
N GLU A 683 0.29 -15.03 -26.53
CA GLU A 683 -0.19 -13.67 -26.19
C GLU A 683 0.57 -12.99 -25.03
N GLU A 684 1.21 -13.75 -24.14
CA GLU A 684 1.85 -13.25 -22.91
C GLU A 684 3.38 -13.28 -22.95
N LEU A 685 3.94 -13.84 -24.02
CA LEU A 685 5.34 -13.66 -24.38
C LEU A 685 5.56 -12.19 -24.79
N GLU A 686 6.68 -11.62 -24.36
CA GLU A 686 7.26 -10.48 -25.07
C GLU A 686 7.58 -10.99 -26.47
N TYR A 687 6.94 -10.43 -27.50
CA TYR A 687 7.40 -10.58 -28.88
C TYR A 687 8.81 -9.98 -28.98
N ARG A 688 9.81 -10.77 -28.60
CA ARG A 688 11.16 -10.59 -29.09
C ARG A 688 11.17 -11.31 -30.41
N SER A 689 10.90 -10.57 -31.46
CA SER A 689 11.02 -11.07 -32.82
C SER A 689 12.48 -11.48 -33.07
N SER A 690 12.87 -12.70 -32.70
CA SER A 690 14.02 -13.38 -33.29
C SER A 690 13.59 -13.79 -34.69
N VAL A 691 13.65 -12.82 -35.59
CA VAL A 691 13.30 -12.97 -36.98
C VAL A 691 14.39 -13.81 -37.67
N HIS A 692 14.18 -15.12 -37.76
CA HIS A 692 14.69 -15.89 -38.90
C HIS A 692 13.71 -15.69 -40.07
N VAL A 693 13.88 -14.61 -40.84
CA VAL A 693 13.06 -14.34 -42.04
C VAL A 693 13.86 -14.62 -43.30
N ALA A 694 13.32 -15.51 -44.12
CA ALA A 694 13.60 -15.57 -45.54
C ALA A 694 13.29 -14.19 -46.16
N VAL A 695 14.30 -13.58 -46.76
CA VAL A 695 14.31 -12.18 -47.21
C VAL A 695 13.11 -11.84 -48.11
N THR A 696 12.11 -11.16 -47.55
CA THR A 696 11.21 -10.27 -48.30
C THR A 696 11.18 -8.92 -47.62
N GLN A 697 11.86 -7.95 -48.24
CA GLN A 697 12.08 -6.60 -47.73
C GLN A 697 10.75 -5.80 -47.64
N GLN A 698 10.15 -5.72 -46.45
CA GLN A 698 9.34 -4.56 -46.07
C GLN A 698 10.16 -3.74 -45.06
N ARG A 699 10.60 -2.56 -45.48
CA ARG A 699 11.36 -1.62 -44.64
C ARG A 699 10.37 -0.88 -43.73
N GLU A 700 10.24 -1.31 -42.48
CA GLU A 700 9.69 -0.43 -41.45
C GLU A 700 10.67 0.73 -41.22
N SER A 701 10.16 1.95 -41.25
CA SER A 701 10.96 3.17 -41.09
C SER A 701 11.51 3.27 -39.66
N LEU A 702 12.83 3.33 -39.51
CA LEU A 702 13.57 3.56 -38.25
C LEU A 702 13.11 4.81 -37.47
N VAL A 703 12.46 5.77 -38.13
CA VAL A 703 11.96 7.01 -37.54
C VAL A 703 10.54 7.25 -38.04
N ASP A 704 9.57 7.36 -37.12
CA ASP A 704 8.20 7.73 -37.47
C ASP A 704 8.10 9.24 -37.70
N ILE A 705 7.87 9.63 -38.96
CA ILE A 705 7.78 11.02 -39.39
C ILE A 705 6.58 11.77 -38.79
N ASN A 706 5.51 11.06 -38.43
CA ASN A 706 4.27 11.68 -37.94
C ASN A 706 4.43 12.31 -36.55
N ARG A 707 5.47 11.93 -35.81
CA ARG A 707 5.80 12.47 -34.49
C ARG A 707 6.51 13.84 -34.53
N PHE A 708 6.85 14.34 -35.71
CA PHE A 708 7.63 15.57 -35.86
C PHE A 708 6.78 16.74 -36.37
N SER A 709 6.90 17.88 -35.69
CA SER A 709 6.30 19.17 -36.07
C SER A 709 7.27 20.12 -36.76
N SER A 710 8.56 19.77 -36.85
CA SER A 710 9.61 20.61 -37.47
C SER A 710 10.56 19.76 -38.30
N LEU A 711 10.79 20.16 -39.55
CA LEU A 711 11.75 19.48 -40.44
C LEU A 711 13.17 19.51 -39.85
N LYS A 712 13.59 20.63 -39.25
CA LYS A 712 14.92 20.75 -38.64
C LYS A 712 15.13 19.71 -37.53
N LYS A 713 14.08 19.42 -36.74
CA LYS A 713 14.14 18.42 -35.67
C LYS A 713 14.19 17.00 -36.26
N LEU A 714 13.37 16.71 -37.27
CA LEU A 714 13.40 15.43 -37.98
C LEU A 714 14.80 15.12 -38.54
N LEU A 715 15.41 16.08 -39.25
CA LEU A 715 16.72 15.91 -39.85
C LEU A 715 17.82 15.72 -38.81
N LYS A 716 17.80 16.48 -37.70
CA LYS A 716 18.76 16.31 -36.59
C LYS A 716 18.64 14.96 -35.91
N VAL A 717 17.41 14.49 -35.64
CA VAL A 717 17.19 13.17 -35.04
C VAL A 717 17.66 12.07 -35.99
N THR A 718 17.32 12.17 -37.27
CA THR A 718 17.77 11.21 -38.30
C THR A 718 19.31 11.20 -38.42
N ALA A 719 19.95 12.36 -38.39
CA ALA A 719 21.41 12.47 -38.39
C ALA A 719 22.06 11.82 -37.16
N TRP A 720 21.49 12.03 -35.96
CA TRP A 720 21.94 11.35 -34.75
C TRP A 720 21.79 9.82 -34.83
N VAL A 721 20.67 9.33 -35.38
CA VAL A 721 20.44 7.90 -35.59
C VAL A 721 21.48 7.33 -36.56
N PHE A 722 21.75 7.99 -37.68
CA PHE A 722 22.78 7.55 -38.62
C PHE A 722 24.19 7.58 -38.03
N ARG A 723 24.51 8.62 -37.25
CA ARG A 723 25.78 8.69 -36.52
C ARG A 723 25.91 7.54 -35.52
N PHE A 724 24.86 7.25 -34.76
CA PHE A 724 24.84 6.11 -33.84
C PHE A 724 25.06 4.79 -34.59
N VAL A 725 24.32 4.55 -35.68
CA VAL A 725 24.46 3.33 -36.50
C VAL A 725 25.88 3.20 -37.07
N ASN A 726 26.46 4.29 -37.56
CA ASN A 726 27.82 4.27 -38.10
C ASN A 726 28.88 4.06 -37.01
N ASN A 727 28.71 4.67 -35.83
CA ASN A 727 29.61 4.49 -34.69
C ASN A 727 29.53 3.08 -34.10
N ALA A 728 28.34 2.48 -34.07
CA ALA A 728 28.17 1.09 -33.65
C ALA A 728 28.81 0.09 -34.62
N ARG A 729 29.10 0.49 -35.86
CA ARG A 729 29.74 -0.33 -36.90
C ARG A 729 31.25 -0.11 -37.02
N ILE A 730 31.78 1.01 -36.51
CA ILE A 730 33.20 1.37 -36.65
C ILE A 730 33.74 1.81 -35.27
N VAL A 731 34.52 0.93 -34.64
CA VAL A 731 35.22 1.21 -33.37
C VAL A 731 36.39 2.15 -33.65
N ASN A 732 36.49 3.26 -32.92
CA ASN A 732 37.53 4.31 -32.97
C ASN A 732 37.34 5.48 -33.95
N LYS A 733 36.28 6.28 -33.76
CA LYS A 733 36.29 7.70 -34.19
C LYS A 733 35.97 8.64 -33.04
N SER A 734 36.78 9.70 -32.92
CA SER A 734 36.58 10.81 -31.98
C SER A 734 35.20 11.44 -32.17
N MET A 735 34.47 11.63 -31.08
CA MET A 735 33.11 12.17 -31.09
C MET A 735 33.13 13.69 -31.24
N ASN A 736 32.65 14.21 -32.37
CA ASN A 736 32.27 15.62 -32.48
C ASN A 736 30.96 15.85 -31.70
N PHE A 737 30.98 16.76 -30.72
CA PHE A 737 29.80 17.10 -29.90
C PHE A 737 28.63 17.69 -30.72
N TYR A 738 28.88 18.17 -31.94
CA TYR A 738 27.88 18.81 -32.80
C TYR A 738 27.63 18.00 -34.08
N ILE A 739 26.40 18.05 -34.61
CA ILE A 739 26.05 17.48 -35.93
C ILE A 739 26.64 18.37 -37.03
N THR A 740 27.32 17.79 -38.01
CA THR A 740 27.89 18.52 -39.14
C THR A 740 26.84 18.82 -40.21
N ALA A 741 27.10 19.81 -41.08
CA ALA A 741 26.21 20.12 -42.20
C ALA A 741 26.01 18.91 -43.13
N ASP A 742 27.07 18.13 -43.38
CA ASP A 742 27.03 16.93 -44.21
C ASP A 742 26.08 15.86 -43.66
N GLU A 743 26.03 15.68 -42.33
CA GLU A 743 25.13 14.70 -41.72
C GLU A 743 23.66 15.13 -41.82
N ILE A 744 23.37 16.42 -41.73
CA ILE A 744 22.03 16.97 -41.96
C ILE A 744 21.65 16.82 -43.44
N GLN A 745 22.58 17.06 -44.36
CA GLN A 745 22.36 16.88 -45.79
C GLN A 745 22.11 15.41 -46.16
N ASN A 746 22.87 14.48 -45.56
CA ASN A 746 22.66 13.04 -45.72
C ASN A 746 21.30 12.59 -45.18
N ALA A 747 20.86 13.15 -44.04
CA ALA A 747 19.53 12.90 -43.51
C ALA A 747 18.42 13.44 -44.44
N GLU A 748 18.58 14.65 -44.99
CA GLU A 748 17.60 15.22 -45.94
C GLU A 748 17.50 14.38 -47.19
N TYR A 749 18.63 13.96 -47.75
CA TYR A 749 18.70 13.11 -48.92
C TYR A 749 18.10 11.72 -48.71
N PHE A 750 18.32 11.11 -47.54
CA PHE A 750 17.65 9.87 -47.16
C PHE A 750 16.12 9.99 -47.22
N TRP A 751 15.57 11.04 -46.61
CA TRP A 751 14.12 11.25 -46.58
C TRP A 751 13.55 11.54 -47.96
N LEU A 752 14.26 12.28 -48.81
CA LEU A 752 13.86 12.51 -50.20
C LEU A 752 13.75 11.17 -50.96
N LYS A 753 14.75 10.29 -50.82
CA LYS A 753 14.73 8.95 -51.44
C LYS A 753 13.62 8.08 -50.86
N TYR A 754 13.43 8.12 -49.55
CA TYR A 754 12.41 7.34 -48.85
C TYR A 754 11.01 7.70 -49.36
N VAL A 755 10.67 9.00 -49.34
CA VAL A 755 9.36 9.50 -49.78
C VAL A 755 9.14 9.26 -51.28
N GLN A 756 10.17 9.42 -52.11
CA GLN A 756 10.04 9.11 -53.53
C GLN A 756 9.83 7.62 -53.79
N TYR A 757 10.52 6.74 -53.05
CA TYR A 757 10.31 5.31 -53.19
C TYR A 757 8.93 4.88 -52.68
N GLU A 758 8.45 5.46 -51.59
CA GLU A 758 7.13 5.18 -51.02
C GLU A 758 6.00 5.51 -52.02
N PHE A 759 6.07 6.67 -52.68
CA PHE A 759 4.97 7.14 -53.55
C PHE A 759 5.19 6.91 -55.05
N TYR A 760 6.43 6.74 -55.51
CA TYR A 760 6.79 6.61 -56.93
C TYR A 760 7.71 5.40 -57.20
N SER A 761 7.61 4.33 -56.39
CA SER A 761 8.45 3.11 -56.56
C SER A 761 8.33 2.50 -57.96
N ALA A 762 7.12 2.42 -58.51
CA ALA A 762 6.89 1.87 -59.84
C ALA A 762 7.61 2.69 -60.92
N GLU A 763 7.48 4.02 -60.87
CA GLU A 763 8.15 4.93 -61.80
C GLU A 763 9.67 4.90 -61.66
N ILE A 764 10.20 4.82 -60.44
CA ILE A 764 11.64 4.71 -60.18
C ILE A 764 12.18 3.39 -60.75
N LEU A 765 11.48 2.27 -60.56
CA LEU A 765 11.88 0.97 -61.08
C LEU A 765 11.85 0.93 -62.61
N THR A 766 10.84 1.53 -63.24
CA THR A 766 10.74 1.64 -64.71
C THR A 766 11.87 2.52 -65.28
N LEU A 767 12.14 3.67 -64.67
CA LEU A 767 13.22 4.56 -65.11
C LEU A 767 14.62 3.96 -64.88
N LYS A 768 14.82 3.17 -63.81
CA LYS A 768 16.07 2.41 -63.61
C LYS A 768 16.32 1.36 -64.70
N ARG A 769 15.26 0.84 -65.32
CA ARG A 769 15.34 -0.10 -66.46
C ARG A 769 15.44 0.59 -67.81
N ASN A 770 15.55 1.93 -67.84
CA ASN A 770 15.51 2.76 -69.06
C ASN A 770 14.23 2.58 -69.90
N GLU A 771 13.12 2.22 -69.26
CA GLU A 771 11.83 2.05 -69.92
C GLU A 771 10.98 3.34 -69.85
N GLN A 772 10.07 3.54 -70.81
CA GLN A 772 9.18 4.70 -70.80
C GLN A 772 8.05 4.54 -69.76
N LEU A 773 7.76 5.62 -69.03
CA LEU A 773 6.65 5.63 -68.06
C LEU A 773 5.28 5.42 -68.72
N ARG A 774 4.40 4.69 -68.02
CA ARG A 774 3.02 4.43 -68.45
C ARG A 774 2.23 5.74 -68.58
N CYS A 775 1.32 5.82 -69.55
CA CYS A 775 0.48 7.00 -69.79
C CYS A 775 -0.43 7.38 -68.61
N SER A 776 -0.65 6.46 -67.66
CA SER A 776 -1.43 6.64 -66.44
C SER A 776 -0.68 7.31 -65.28
N SER A 777 0.64 7.50 -65.37
CA SER A 777 1.42 8.10 -64.27
C SER A 777 1.21 9.62 -64.20
N GLU A 778 0.85 10.13 -63.02
CA GLU A 778 0.56 11.55 -62.79
C GLU A 778 1.75 12.47 -63.08
N ILE A 779 2.97 11.94 -63.00
CA ILE A 779 4.20 12.70 -63.18
C ILE A 779 4.78 12.59 -64.60
N LYS A 780 4.21 11.77 -65.49
CA LYS A 780 4.72 11.60 -66.87
C LYS A 780 4.78 12.94 -67.64
N SER A 781 3.80 13.81 -67.42
CA SER A 781 3.75 15.14 -68.05
C SER A 781 4.87 16.08 -67.60
N LEU A 782 5.55 15.76 -66.49
CA LEU A 782 6.68 16.52 -65.96
C LEU A 782 8.03 16.08 -66.54
N VAL A 783 8.03 15.11 -67.48
CA VAL A 783 9.23 14.51 -68.08
C VAL A 783 10.24 14.13 -66.98
N PRO A 784 9.88 13.19 -66.08
CA PRO A 784 10.73 12.85 -64.95
C PRO A 784 11.92 12.01 -65.43
N TYR A 785 13.09 12.26 -64.85
CA TYR A 785 14.28 11.44 -65.03
C TYR A 785 14.91 11.13 -63.68
N LEU A 786 15.70 10.06 -63.61
CA LEU A 786 16.43 9.69 -62.41
C LEU A 786 17.83 10.31 -62.47
N GLY A 787 18.15 11.20 -61.53
CA GLY A 787 19.48 11.81 -61.43
C GLY A 787 20.55 10.81 -60.99
N GLU A 788 21.84 11.18 -61.13
CA GLU A 788 22.98 10.39 -60.62
C GLU A 788 22.87 10.13 -59.11
N ASP A 789 22.22 11.06 -58.41
CA ASP A 789 21.87 10.99 -57.01
C ASP A 789 20.66 10.07 -56.74
N ASN A 790 20.22 9.25 -57.69
CA ASN A 790 19.06 8.36 -57.55
C ASN A 790 17.78 9.06 -57.04
N LEU A 791 17.65 10.38 -57.27
CA LEU A 791 16.43 11.13 -56.99
C LEU A 791 15.67 11.37 -58.29
N LEU A 792 14.36 11.26 -58.21
CA LEU A 792 13.44 11.56 -59.29
C LEU A 792 13.33 13.08 -59.46
N ARG A 793 13.75 13.59 -60.61
CA ARG A 793 13.87 15.02 -60.92
C ARG A 793 13.14 15.36 -62.21
N ILE A 794 12.82 16.63 -62.37
CA ILE A 794 12.23 17.16 -63.62
C ILE A 794 13.32 17.52 -64.59
N THR A 795 13.16 17.16 -65.86
CA THR A 795 13.90 17.79 -66.96
C THR A 795 13.00 18.72 -67.75
N GLY A 796 13.58 19.71 -68.44
CA GLY A 796 12.78 20.71 -69.15
C GLY A 796 13.59 21.80 -69.85
N ARG A 797 12.91 22.92 -70.12
CA ARG A 797 13.38 24.00 -71.00
C ARG A 797 14.44 24.94 -70.39
N LEU A 798 14.86 24.68 -69.15
CA LEU A 798 15.81 25.53 -68.40
C LEU A 798 17.25 24.98 -68.42
N LEU A 799 17.54 23.99 -69.28
CA LEU A 799 18.86 23.38 -69.40
C LEU A 799 19.96 24.42 -69.70
N GLU A 800 19.68 25.32 -70.65
CA GLU A 800 20.61 26.37 -71.10
C GLU A 800 20.58 27.65 -70.23
N ALA A 801 19.73 27.71 -69.20
CA ALA A 801 19.64 28.89 -68.33
C ALA A 801 20.86 28.96 -67.38
N ASP A 802 21.31 30.16 -67.00
CA ASP A 802 22.36 30.31 -65.99
C ASP A 802 21.79 30.19 -64.57
N LEU A 803 21.37 28.97 -64.21
CA LEU A 803 20.73 28.63 -62.93
C LEU A 803 21.45 27.46 -62.25
N CYS A 804 21.28 27.33 -60.93
CA CYS A 804 21.85 26.20 -60.20
C CYS A 804 21.19 24.88 -60.62
N PHE A 805 21.92 23.76 -60.47
CA PHE A 805 21.44 22.42 -60.86
C PHE A 805 20.07 22.07 -60.26
N GLY A 806 19.82 22.40 -58.98
CA GLY A 806 18.52 22.17 -58.34
C GLY A 806 17.38 23.00 -58.93
N GLU A 807 17.66 24.18 -59.46
CA GLU A 807 16.67 25.08 -60.08
C GLU A 807 16.36 24.64 -61.52
N LYS A 808 17.36 24.09 -62.24
CA LYS A 808 17.17 23.44 -63.54
C LYS A 808 16.42 22.12 -63.42
N HIS A 809 16.72 21.35 -62.37
CA HIS A 809 16.26 19.98 -62.17
C HIS A 809 15.67 19.76 -60.76
N PRO A 810 14.52 20.38 -60.45
CA PRO A 810 13.91 20.27 -59.13
C PRO A 810 13.46 18.83 -58.83
N VAL A 811 13.60 18.43 -57.57
CA VAL A 811 13.24 17.10 -57.06
C VAL A 811 11.72 16.97 -56.95
N ILE A 812 11.16 15.89 -57.50
CA ILE A 812 9.72 15.66 -57.48
C ILE A 812 9.29 15.13 -56.11
N LEU A 813 8.30 15.76 -55.47
CA LEU A 813 7.77 15.32 -54.17
C LEU A 813 6.25 15.16 -54.21
N PRO A 814 5.69 14.13 -53.53
CA PRO A 814 4.25 13.92 -53.45
C PRO A 814 3.57 15.00 -52.60
N ARG A 815 2.34 15.33 -52.95
CA ARG A 815 1.52 16.33 -52.24
C ARG A 815 1.11 15.84 -50.85
N HIS A 816 0.68 14.59 -50.74
CA HIS A 816 0.08 14.02 -49.53
C HIS A 816 1.12 13.25 -48.70
N CYS A 817 2.12 13.96 -48.21
CA CYS A 817 3.15 13.37 -47.36
C CYS A 817 3.56 14.35 -46.25
N LYS A 818 3.77 13.82 -45.04
CA LYS A 818 4.15 14.62 -43.88
C LYS A 818 5.48 15.34 -44.07
N PHE A 819 6.43 14.72 -44.77
CA PHE A 819 7.72 15.33 -45.10
C PHE A 819 7.54 16.60 -45.94
N THR A 820 6.71 16.53 -46.99
CA THR A 820 6.41 17.65 -47.87
C THR A 820 5.74 18.79 -47.10
N GLU A 821 4.83 18.50 -46.17
CA GLU A 821 4.23 19.52 -45.30
C GLU A 821 5.29 20.24 -44.45
N LEU A 822 6.15 19.48 -43.76
CA LEU A 822 7.19 20.04 -42.90
C LEU A 822 8.21 20.88 -43.70
N LEU A 823 8.48 20.49 -44.94
CA LEU A 823 9.35 21.21 -45.87
C LEU A 823 8.72 22.54 -46.32
N VAL A 824 7.43 22.55 -46.65
CA VAL A 824 6.72 23.79 -46.97
C VAL A 824 6.67 24.73 -45.76
N ILE A 825 6.44 24.20 -44.55
CA ILE A 825 6.49 24.98 -43.31
C ILE A 825 7.87 25.61 -43.12
N ARG A 826 8.96 24.83 -43.30
CA ARG A 826 10.34 25.33 -43.19
C ARG A 826 10.60 26.49 -44.15
N GLU A 827 10.27 26.35 -45.44
CA GLU A 827 10.53 27.39 -46.42
C GLU A 827 9.64 28.63 -46.20
N HIS A 828 8.40 28.44 -45.75
CA HIS A 828 7.50 29.53 -45.39
C HIS A 828 8.03 30.37 -44.22
N GLU A 829 8.54 29.71 -43.17
CA GLU A 829 9.20 30.38 -42.03
C GLU A 829 10.51 31.06 -42.47
N ARG A 830 11.30 30.40 -43.34
CA ARG A 830 12.62 30.89 -43.77
C ARG A 830 12.55 32.21 -44.55
N ILE A 831 11.51 32.40 -45.36
CA ILE A 831 11.30 33.65 -46.11
C ILE A 831 10.52 34.69 -45.29
N GLY A 832 10.29 34.47 -44.00
CA GLY A 832 9.62 35.45 -43.14
C GLY A 832 8.10 35.54 -43.37
N HIS A 833 7.42 34.41 -43.58
CA HIS A 833 5.96 34.35 -43.72
C HIS A 833 5.37 35.09 -44.93
N CYS A 834 6.14 35.30 -45.99
CA CYS A 834 5.63 35.85 -47.24
C CYS A 834 4.48 35.01 -47.83
N GLY A 835 3.68 35.64 -48.69
CA GLY A 835 2.49 35.03 -49.27
C GLY A 835 2.74 33.82 -50.17
N VAL A 836 1.64 33.18 -50.59
CA VAL A 836 1.63 31.89 -51.33
C VAL A 836 2.59 31.88 -52.54
N SER A 837 2.63 32.96 -53.33
CA SER A 837 3.48 33.02 -54.52
C SER A 837 4.97 33.01 -54.17
N ALA A 838 5.39 33.72 -53.13
CA ALA A 838 6.79 33.77 -52.70
C ALA A 838 7.26 32.42 -52.14
N THR A 839 6.45 31.79 -51.27
CA THR A 839 6.76 30.45 -50.75
C THR A 839 6.83 29.42 -51.87
N LEU A 840 5.93 29.48 -52.85
CA LEU A 840 5.96 28.56 -53.99
C LEU A 840 7.20 28.76 -54.87
N THR A 841 7.60 30.01 -55.13
CA THR A 841 8.84 30.30 -55.88
C THR A 841 10.07 29.77 -55.14
N GLN A 842 10.12 29.94 -53.81
CA GLN A 842 11.24 29.44 -53.01
C GLN A 842 11.32 27.90 -53.01
N LEU A 843 10.18 27.21 -52.96
CA LEU A 843 10.12 25.76 -53.07
C LEU A 843 10.61 25.27 -54.44
N ARG A 844 10.17 25.94 -55.51
CA ARG A 844 10.52 25.59 -56.90
C ARG A 844 12.00 25.68 -57.22
N LYS A 845 12.79 26.35 -56.37
CA LYS A 845 14.25 26.36 -56.53
C LYS A 845 14.89 24.99 -56.40
N ASN A 846 14.30 24.09 -55.62
CA ASN A 846 14.87 22.76 -55.37
C ASN A 846 13.84 21.63 -55.49
N TYR A 847 12.54 21.94 -55.42
CA TYR A 847 11.47 20.96 -55.27
C TYR A 847 10.28 21.28 -56.17
N TRP A 848 9.74 20.24 -56.82
CA TRP A 848 8.50 20.33 -57.57
C TRP A 848 7.42 19.44 -56.96
N ILE A 849 6.36 20.08 -56.46
CA ILE A 849 5.23 19.40 -55.82
C ILE A 849 4.00 19.53 -56.73
N PRO A 850 3.42 18.42 -57.23
CA PRO A 850 2.16 18.45 -57.98
C PRO A 850 1.06 19.17 -57.19
N LYS A 851 0.36 20.10 -57.84
CA LYS A 851 -0.64 20.98 -57.19
C LYS A 851 -0.09 21.75 -55.96
N GLY A 852 1.22 22.02 -55.91
CA GLY A 852 1.91 22.62 -54.75
C GLY A 852 1.34 23.96 -54.27
N ARG A 853 0.76 24.79 -55.16
CA ARG A 853 0.10 26.04 -54.78
C ARG A 853 -1.06 25.82 -53.79
N GLN A 854 -1.82 24.72 -53.96
CA GLN A 854 -2.93 24.38 -53.06
C GLN A 854 -2.41 23.95 -51.68
N LEU A 855 -1.32 23.18 -51.64
CA LEU A 855 -0.68 22.76 -50.40
C LEU A 855 -0.13 23.97 -49.62
N VAL A 856 0.59 24.86 -50.29
CA VAL A 856 1.11 26.11 -49.69
C VAL A 856 -0.03 26.97 -49.15
N LYS A 857 -1.12 27.17 -49.90
CA LYS A 857 -2.30 27.93 -49.43
C LYS A 857 -2.90 27.31 -48.16
N THR A 858 -2.95 25.99 -48.08
CA THR A 858 -3.47 25.27 -46.91
C THR A 858 -2.58 25.51 -45.68
N ILE A 859 -1.26 25.38 -45.85
CA ILE A 859 -0.27 25.55 -44.77
C ILE A 859 -0.22 27.01 -44.27
N ILE A 860 -0.26 27.99 -45.17
CA ILE A 860 -0.28 29.42 -44.78
C ILE A 860 -1.57 29.76 -44.03
N ARG A 861 -2.73 29.19 -44.42
CA ARG A 861 -4.01 29.43 -43.76
C ARG A 861 -4.02 28.93 -42.31
N ILE A 862 -3.31 27.85 -42.01
CA ILE A 862 -3.20 27.31 -40.63
C ILE A 862 -2.07 27.95 -39.83
N CYS A 863 -1.15 28.67 -40.47
CA CYS A 863 -0.05 29.36 -39.78
C CYS A 863 -0.58 30.48 -38.88
N LEU A 864 -0.29 30.39 -37.57
CA LEU A 864 -0.73 31.37 -36.58
C LEU A 864 -0.18 32.78 -36.85
N ILE A 865 1.06 32.89 -37.31
CA ILE A 865 1.70 34.17 -37.60
C ILE A 865 0.98 34.85 -38.77
N CYS A 866 0.73 34.12 -39.87
CA CYS A 866 -0.05 34.65 -40.99
C CYS A 866 -1.50 34.95 -40.62
N LYS A 867 -2.13 34.14 -39.75
CA LYS A 867 -3.48 34.46 -39.24
C LYS A 867 -3.48 35.77 -38.45
N LYS A 868 -2.47 36.02 -37.61
CA LYS A 868 -2.34 37.27 -36.86
C LYS A 868 -2.14 38.48 -37.77
N TYR A 869 -1.26 38.39 -38.76
CA TYR A 869 -1.02 39.50 -39.70
C TYR A 869 -2.19 39.77 -40.65
N ASN A 870 -2.96 38.74 -41.00
CA ASN A 870 -4.15 38.89 -41.86
C ASN A 870 -5.46 39.04 -41.07
N ALA A 871 -5.40 39.16 -39.74
CA ALA A 871 -6.57 39.40 -38.92
C ALA A 871 -7.09 40.81 -39.22
N LYS A 872 -8.38 40.92 -39.56
CA LYS A 872 -9.00 42.23 -39.74
C LYS A 872 -9.10 42.92 -38.37
N PRO A 873 -8.84 44.24 -38.28
CA PRO A 873 -9.17 44.99 -37.08
C PRO A 873 -10.67 44.86 -36.78
N ALA A 874 -11.04 44.93 -35.50
CA ALA A 874 -12.44 44.91 -35.10
C ALA A 874 -13.16 46.17 -35.62
N ASP A 875 -14.39 46.01 -36.11
CA ASP A 875 -15.21 47.14 -36.54
C ASP A 875 -15.57 48.01 -35.33
N GLN A 876 -15.37 49.32 -35.44
CA GLN A 876 -15.76 50.27 -34.39
C GLN A 876 -17.29 50.38 -34.35
N LEU A 877 -17.91 49.97 -33.23
CA LEU A 877 -19.32 50.27 -32.97
C LEU A 877 -19.48 51.79 -32.82
N SER A 878 -20.24 52.41 -33.72
CA SER A 878 -20.48 53.87 -33.68
C SER A 878 -21.34 54.21 -32.46
N CYS A 879 -20.83 55.09 -31.58
CA CYS A 879 -21.63 55.61 -30.46
C CYS A 879 -22.71 56.58 -30.98
N GLN A 880 -23.83 56.71 -30.28
CA GLN A 880 -24.84 57.74 -30.57
C GLN A 880 -24.24 59.14 -30.40
N LEU A 881 -24.53 60.06 -31.33
CA LEU A 881 -24.09 61.45 -31.20
C LEU A 881 -24.73 62.11 -29.98
N PRO A 882 -23.97 62.91 -29.19
CA PRO A 882 -24.54 63.68 -28.09
C PRO A 882 -25.66 64.60 -28.59
N ARG A 883 -26.69 64.78 -27.76
CA ARG A 883 -27.88 65.58 -28.09
C ARG A 883 -27.51 66.97 -28.61
N ASP A 884 -26.50 67.57 -27.99
CA ASP A 884 -25.98 68.90 -28.29
C ASP A 884 -25.44 69.06 -29.73
N ARG A 885 -25.08 67.97 -30.42
CA ARG A 885 -24.66 68.00 -31.84
C ARG A 885 -25.83 67.89 -32.84
N ILE A 886 -27.03 67.54 -32.37
CA ILE A 886 -28.20 67.29 -33.23
C ILE A 886 -29.36 68.26 -32.97
N THR A 887 -29.38 68.96 -31.82
CA THR A 887 -30.31 70.07 -31.57
C THR A 887 -29.80 71.37 -32.17
N GLN A 888 -30.71 72.13 -32.79
CA GLN A 888 -30.38 73.40 -33.43
C GLN A 888 -30.01 74.45 -32.37
N SER A 889 -28.81 75.01 -32.45
CA SER A 889 -28.34 76.09 -31.57
C SER A 889 -27.76 77.25 -32.39
N PRO A 890 -27.81 78.50 -31.88
CA PRO A 890 -27.05 79.63 -32.41
C PRO A 890 -25.55 79.31 -32.61
N PRO A 891 -24.89 79.94 -33.60
CA PRO A 891 -23.45 79.76 -33.83
C PRO A 891 -22.63 80.09 -32.57
N PHE A 892 -21.62 79.24 -32.27
CA PHE A 892 -20.67 79.35 -31.14
C PHE A 892 -21.20 79.13 -29.72
N GLN A 893 -22.47 78.75 -29.53
CA GLN A 893 -23.00 78.45 -28.20
C GLN A 893 -22.46 77.14 -27.60
N ILE A 894 -22.23 76.14 -28.45
CA ILE A 894 -21.62 74.86 -28.09
C ILE A 894 -20.38 74.71 -28.95
N VAL A 895 -19.20 74.72 -28.32
CA VAL A 895 -17.91 74.54 -28.99
C VAL A 895 -17.31 73.22 -28.50
N GLY A 896 -17.19 72.25 -29.41
CA GLY A 896 -16.48 71.00 -29.14
C GLY A 896 -15.00 71.15 -29.45
N ILE A 897 -14.13 70.76 -28.51
CA ILE A 897 -12.68 70.68 -28.71
C ILE A 897 -12.28 69.21 -28.59
N ASP A 898 -11.80 68.60 -29.66
CA ASP A 898 -11.31 67.22 -29.66
C ASP A 898 -9.84 67.19 -29.18
N PHE A 899 -9.57 66.61 -28.02
CA PHE A 899 -8.20 66.31 -27.59
C PHE A 899 -7.78 64.92 -28.07
N THR A 900 -6.74 64.85 -28.90
CA THR A 900 -6.11 63.58 -29.26
C THR A 900 -5.07 63.22 -28.20
N VAL A 901 -5.26 62.11 -27.48
CA VAL A 901 -4.25 61.55 -26.57
C VAL A 901 -3.66 60.29 -27.21
N LEU A 902 -2.38 60.32 -27.55
CA LEU A 902 -1.63 59.13 -27.94
C LEU A 902 -1.22 58.36 -26.69
N VAL A 903 -1.91 57.27 -26.39
CA VAL A 903 -1.48 56.30 -25.36
C VAL A 903 -0.59 55.27 -26.04
N GLU A 904 0.71 55.31 -25.77
CA GLU A 904 1.64 54.27 -26.21
C GLU A 904 1.38 52.98 -25.41
N GLY A 905 0.45 52.18 -25.89
CA GLY A 905 0.10 50.90 -25.29
C GLY A 905 1.15 49.85 -25.64
N ASN A 906 2.06 49.54 -24.72
CA ASN A 906 2.83 48.29 -24.72
C ASN A 906 1.92 47.08 -24.44
N VAL A 907 0.83 46.95 -25.20
CA VAL A 907 -0.13 45.85 -25.07
C VAL A 907 0.42 44.67 -25.86
N LYS A 908 1.27 43.87 -25.21
CA LYS A 908 1.53 42.51 -25.70
C LYS A 908 0.19 41.79 -25.79
N SER A 909 -0.03 41.07 -26.90
CA SER A 909 -1.21 40.22 -27.09
C SER A 909 -1.44 39.34 -25.85
N LYS A 910 -2.71 39.21 -25.41
CA LYS A 910 -3.11 38.45 -24.20
C LYS A 910 -2.52 37.04 -24.13
N LEU A 911 -2.26 36.42 -25.29
CA LEU A 911 -1.64 35.10 -25.43
C LEU A 911 -0.15 35.03 -25.06
N LEU A 912 0.51 36.18 -24.83
CA LEU A 912 1.92 36.29 -24.45
C LEU A 912 2.10 36.68 -22.98
N TRP A 913 1.02 36.72 -22.20
CA TRP A 913 1.07 37.07 -20.79
C TRP A 913 1.55 35.85 -19.98
N GLU A 914 2.35 36.09 -18.95
CA GLU A 914 2.83 35.01 -18.08
C GLU A 914 1.65 34.39 -17.31
N LEU A 915 1.52 33.07 -17.36
CA LEU A 915 0.47 32.34 -16.66
C LEU A 915 0.83 32.19 -15.18
N GLY A 916 -0.16 32.35 -14.31
CA GLY A 916 -0.01 32.18 -12.87
C GLY A 916 -1.30 31.70 -12.22
N ILE A 917 -1.16 30.94 -11.15
CA ILE A 917 -2.28 30.40 -10.37
C ILE A 917 -2.53 31.34 -9.20
N ILE A 918 -3.76 31.81 -9.02
CA ILE A 918 -4.13 32.60 -7.85
C ILE A 918 -4.19 31.65 -6.65
N THR A 919 -3.35 31.91 -5.64
CA THR A 919 -3.29 31.09 -4.43
C THR A 919 -4.05 31.73 -3.27
N GLU A 920 -4.24 33.06 -3.28
CA GLU A 920 -4.92 33.79 -2.22
C GLU A 920 -5.49 35.11 -2.76
N ILE A 921 -6.63 35.58 -2.25
CA ILE A 921 -7.27 36.84 -2.66
C ILE A 921 -7.37 37.82 -1.49
N PHE A 922 -7.20 39.11 -1.76
CA PHE A 922 -7.25 40.17 -0.76
C PHE A 922 -8.37 41.16 -1.11
N ILE A 923 -9.35 41.23 -0.22
CA ILE A 923 -10.59 41.99 -0.40
C ILE A 923 -10.48 43.35 0.31
N GLY A 924 -11.01 44.40 -0.32
CA GLY A 924 -11.11 45.74 0.27
C GLY A 924 -12.29 45.86 1.25
N ARG A 925 -12.37 46.99 1.97
CA ARG A 925 -13.44 47.26 2.94
C ARG A 925 -14.85 47.34 2.33
N ASP A 926 -14.94 47.46 1.02
CA ASP A 926 -16.16 47.47 0.22
C ASP A 926 -16.52 46.07 -0.34
N ASN A 927 -15.91 45.00 0.18
CA ASN A 927 -16.07 43.61 -0.22
C ASN A 927 -15.71 43.28 -1.68
N ASN A 928 -15.04 44.19 -2.38
CA ASN A 928 -14.49 43.93 -3.71
C ASN A 928 -13.05 43.40 -3.62
N VAL A 929 -12.73 42.34 -4.36
CA VAL A 929 -11.36 41.82 -4.47
C VAL A 929 -10.50 42.90 -5.13
N ARG A 930 -9.49 43.42 -4.43
CA ARG A 930 -8.61 44.48 -4.96
C ARG A 930 -7.30 43.90 -5.48
N SER A 931 -6.75 42.89 -4.82
CA SER A 931 -5.50 42.24 -5.21
C SER A 931 -5.51 40.76 -4.85
N CYS A 932 -4.61 39.97 -5.42
CA CYS A 932 -4.46 38.55 -5.12
C CYS A 932 -2.98 38.14 -5.20
N LEU A 933 -2.63 37.06 -4.51
CA LEU A 933 -1.33 36.42 -4.56
C LEU A 933 -1.33 35.43 -5.74
N VAL A 934 -0.43 35.62 -6.69
CA VAL A 934 -0.30 34.83 -7.92
C VAL A 934 1.01 34.06 -7.88
N LYS A 935 0.92 32.72 -7.94
CA LYS A 935 2.07 31.82 -8.04
C LYS A 935 2.38 31.54 -9.51
N THR A 936 3.56 31.97 -9.96
CA THR A 936 4.11 31.64 -11.29
C THR A 936 5.27 30.66 -11.12
N SER A 937 5.86 30.19 -12.23
CA SER A 937 7.05 29.32 -12.19
C SER A 937 8.28 29.99 -11.55
N LYS A 938 8.26 31.32 -11.40
CA LYS A 938 9.37 32.12 -10.86
C LYS A 938 9.18 32.55 -9.40
N GLY A 939 8.00 32.32 -8.80
CA GLY A 939 7.72 32.70 -7.42
C GLY A 939 6.28 33.16 -7.17
N LEU A 940 6.00 33.66 -5.97
CA LEU A 940 4.71 34.26 -5.60
C LEU A 940 4.77 35.79 -5.65
N PHE A 941 3.75 36.40 -6.27
CA PHE A 941 3.65 37.84 -6.46
C PHE A 941 2.25 38.34 -6.08
N LYS A 942 2.17 39.41 -5.28
CA LYS A 942 0.89 40.10 -5.03
C LYS A 942 0.57 41.08 -6.17
N LYS A 943 -0.58 40.94 -6.80
CA LYS A 943 -1.00 41.77 -7.95
C LYS A 943 -2.45 42.25 -7.83
N PRO A 944 -2.78 43.48 -8.26
CA PRO A 944 -4.16 43.93 -8.35
C PRO A 944 -4.99 43.07 -9.32
N ILE A 945 -6.24 42.76 -8.97
CA ILE A 945 -7.10 41.87 -9.78
C ILE A 945 -7.34 42.44 -11.19
N GLN A 946 -7.38 43.78 -11.29
CA GLN A 946 -7.64 44.54 -12.52
C GLN A 946 -6.53 44.37 -13.57
N LEU A 947 -5.34 43.95 -13.14
CA LEU A 947 -4.17 43.73 -13.99
C LEU A 947 -4.00 42.25 -14.39
N LEU A 948 -4.96 41.40 -14.01
CA LEU A 948 -4.98 39.98 -14.35
C LEU A 948 -6.11 39.71 -15.33
N TYR A 949 -5.88 38.78 -16.25
CA TYR A 949 -6.88 38.36 -17.22
C TYR A 949 -7.14 36.86 -17.08
N PRO A 950 -8.40 36.42 -16.97
CA PRO A 950 -8.73 35.00 -16.84
C PRO A 950 -8.35 34.25 -18.12
N LEU A 951 -7.77 33.06 -17.97
CA LEU A 951 -7.45 32.20 -19.10
C LEU A 951 -8.73 31.55 -19.62
N GLU A 952 -9.14 31.90 -20.84
CA GLU A 952 -10.27 31.29 -21.53
C GLU A 952 -9.86 29.86 -21.97
N LEU A 953 -10.37 28.83 -21.30
CA LEU A 953 -10.22 27.43 -21.69
C LEU A 953 -11.53 26.99 -22.38
N GLU A 954 -11.47 26.63 -23.67
CA GLU A 954 -12.55 25.91 -24.37
C GLU A 954 -12.48 24.41 -24.08
#